data_AF-A0AAP8MCI8-F1
#
_entry.id   AF-A0AAP8MCI8-F1
#
_cell.length_a   1.000
_cell.length_b   1.000
_cell.length_c   1.000
_cell.angle_alpha   90.00
_cell.angle_beta   90.00
_cell.angle_gamma   90.00
#
_symmetry.space_group_name_H-M   'P 1'
#
loop_
_entity.id
_entity.type
_entity.pdbx_description
1 polymer ?
#
loop_
_entity_poly.entity_id
_entity_poly.type
_entity_poly.pdbx_seq_one_letter_code
_entity_poly.pdbx_strand_id
1 'polypeptide(L)'
;MVGLAKYLQRKSRSYLSVLVARDLLATLLVLALLSTMGGANALPEVIGQGVDGPGLDDSPAEYAILNGPAGMAFDGRGNLFFADHFNHRVCRVDAITGTVSTVAGDGQQGFSGDGGSALEARLNGPFDVAIGGNYLFISDSYNHRVRAVNLLDGTISTVAGSGETASDRRAGAGLEVSLKHPKSIAYMPGGRLIIGDSIRGSLLALQINAGMVRPVLLPSPAASLSPMTRARRLSHYSSYELAAAPGGALYVSDYDASVVYRLGVSESDSVIWLDASRRFEGRPIRGPMGVAVGPDGEVHVVDSGNSRLLTFDQSSREPLAVMAYADAATNSLETKSSPSHLAVSGDGDLWQAHFLNGRLDRMGTTRHMPSPAKRQSDVQALASLIFSPLELPVSQDAGKKSRIRLGQRLFHDPRLSASNQVSCATCHDVTGRYGVDNKTLPVGNNGEIGVFNTPTVFNAALSDHLMFDGSAVSLKSQAKRVLVNFREMGNSDGDAIAAELRQIAGYLELFAKAFSEGEEETLTFDNIAVALAEYQETLITPSPFDRFLKGDSSALSAEATAGLLLFMEQGCAGCHSGAVLGGRLLSTKNPMLRLRRNLANNLGRTARVRVPQLRNVTRTQPYLHRGSAETIEAAIQQQHRLYTIDYYAYARSPSMGDENMRQLIAFLQSLQGRPSDSRTTVPPLIHAAAN
;
A
#
# COMPACT_ATOMS: atom_id res chain seq x y z
N MET A 1 56.43 2.56 47.23
CA MET A 1 55.33 3.21 46.49
C MET A 1 55.64 3.46 45.00
N VAL A 2 56.85 3.92 44.60
CA VAL A 2 57.18 4.20 43.19
C VAL A 2 57.36 2.95 42.29
N GLY A 3 57.81 1.81 42.87
CA GLY A 3 58.01 0.56 42.12
C GLY A 3 56.72 -0.19 41.75
N LEU A 4 55.70 -0.14 42.60
CA LEU A 4 54.41 -0.82 42.38
C LEU A 4 53.58 -0.14 41.29
N ALA A 5 53.65 1.20 41.20
CA ALA A 5 52.99 1.97 40.14
C ALA A 5 53.56 1.68 38.74
N LYS A 6 54.90 1.55 38.61
CA LYS A 6 55.53 1.20 37.32
C LYS A 6 55.26 -0.24 36.88
N TYR A 7 55.09 -1.17 37.83
CA TYR A 7 54.74 -2.57 37.54
C TYR A 7 53.29 -2.71 37.05
N LEU A 8 52.33 -2.04 37.72
CA LEU A 8 50.91 -2.07 37.33
C LEU A 8 50.65 -1.36 35.99
N GLN A 9 51.39 -0.29 35.69
CA GLN A 9 51.27 0.46 34.44
C GLN A 9 51.87 -0.27 33.21
N ARG A 10 52.87 -1.15 33.43
CA ARG A 10 53.40 -2.03 32.37
C ARG A 10 52.50 -3.23 32.11
N LYS A 11 51.89 -3.83 33.15
CA LYS A 11 50.97 -4.96 32.98
C LYS A 11 49.63 -4.52 32.36
N SER A 12 49.11 -3.33 32.68
CA SER A 12 47.84 -2.87 32.09
C SER A 12 47.93 -2.59 30.59
N ARG A 13 49.08 -2.11 30.08
CA ARG A 13 49.29 -1.85 28.65
C ARG A 13 49.39 -3.11 27.78
N SER A 14 49.87 -4.23 28.32
CA SER A 14 49.98 -5.49 27.58
C SER A 14 48.67 -6.29 27.55
N TYR A 15 47.78 -6.10 28.54
CA TYR A 15 46.46 -6.72 28.56
C TYR A 15 45.43 -5.92 27.76
N LEU A 16 45.52 -4.57 27.74
CA LEU A 16 44.64 -3.74 26.93
C LEU A 16 44.87 -3.93 25.43
N SER A 17 46.12 -4.12 24.97
CA SER A 17 46.40 -4.27 23.54
C SER A 17 45.96 -5.63 22.97
N VAL A 18 45.91 -6.69 23.79
CA VAL A 18 45.45 -8.03 23.36
C VAL A 18 43.94 -8.19 23.47
N LEU A 19 43.28 -7.57 24.47
CA LEU A 19 41.81 -7.54 24.52
C LEU A 19 41.22 -6.67 23.40
N VAL A 20 41.78 -5.47 23.17
CA VAL A 20 41.28 -4.56 22.13
C VAL A 20 41.50 -5.14 20.73
N ALA A 21 42.56 -5.92 20.49
CA ALA A 21 42.79 -6.57 19.20
C ALA A 21 41.88 -7.79 18.95
N ARG A 22 41.54 -8.58 20.00
CA ARG A 22 40.55 -9.67 19.89
C ARG A 22 39.13 -9.13 19.72
N ASP A 23 38.78 -8.06 20.42
CA ASP A 23 37.49 -7.40 20.27
C ASP A 23 37.39 -6.67 18.91
N LEU A 24 38.46 -6.04 18.40
CA LEU A 24 38.43 -5.48 17.04
C LEU A 24 38.34 -6.55 15.95
N LEU A 25 39.00 -7.71 16.10
CA LEU A 25 38.87 -8.80 15.14
C LEU A 25 37.48 -9.46 15.20
N ALA A 26 36.91 -9.63 16.40
CA ALA A 26 35.54 -10.10 16.56
C ALA A 26 34.52 -9.09 16.03
N THR A 27 34.75 -7.79 16.23
CA THR A 27 33.89 -6.71 15.71
C THR A 27 34.04 -6.56 14.20
N LEU A 28 35.25 -6.75 13.64
CA LEU A 28 35.49 -6.78 12.19
C LEU A 28 34.98 -8.07 11.54
N LEU A 29 35.00 -9.23 12.23
CA LEU A 29 34.33 -10.43 11.75
C LEU A 29 32.80 -10.29 11.82
N VAL A 30 32.27 -9.67 12.86
CA VAL A 30 30.83 -9.36 12.99
C VAL A 30 30.42 -8.32 11.95
N LEU A 31 31.25 -7.29 11.67
CA LEU A 31 31.03 -6.31 10.59
C LEU A 31 31.23 -6.93 9.19
N ALA A 32 32.11 -7.91 9.03
CA ALA A 32 32.28 -8.68 7.79
C ALA A 32 31.15 -9.69 7.56
N LEU A 33 30.59 -10.28 8.62
CA LEU A 33 29.39 -11.12 8.60
C LEU A 33 28.12 -10.27 8.41
N LEU A 34 28.08 -9.04 8.93
CA LEU A 34 26.99 -8.07 8.71
C LEU A 34 27.05 -7.43 7.31
N SER A 35 28.19 -7.44 6.62
CA SER A 35 28.31 -6.94 5.25
C SER A 35 28.03 -8.00 4.17
N THR A 36 27.76 -9.25 4.56
CA THR A 36 27.27 -10.30 3.67
C THR A 36 25.76 -10.58 3.79
N MET A 37 25.03 -9.86 4.65
CA MET A 37 23.55 -9.98 4.77
C MET A 37 22.79 -8.77 4.22
N GLY A 38 23.46 -7.89 3.48
CA GLY A 38 22.83 -6.79 2.75
C GLY A 38 22.21 -7.29 1.44
N GLY A 39 21.12 -8.04 1.52
CA GLY A 39 20.40 -8.56 0.36
C GLY A 39 18.90 -8.69 0.60
N ALA A 40 18.14 -7.84 -0.10
CA ALA A 40 16.70 -7.93 -0.40
C ALA A 40 15.68 -7.53 0.70
N ASN A 41 14.92 -6.47 0.42
CA ASN A 41 13.61 -6.19 1.02
C ASN A 41 12.60 -7.17 0.42
N ALA A 42 12.55 -8.33 1.04
CA ALA A 42 11.79 -9.48 0.64
C ALA A 42 11.63 -10.33 1.90
N LEU A 43 10.45 -10.94 2.11
CA LEU A 43 10.39 -12.07 3.02
C LEU A 43 11.51 -13.06 2.64
N PRO A 44 12.19 -13.67 3.63
CA PRO A 44 13.33 -14.52 3.35
C PRO A 44 12.90 -15.66 2.42
N GLU A 45 13.81 -16.08 1.53
CA GLU A 45 13.53 -17.16 0.57
C GLU A 45 13.10 -18.46 1.28
N VAL A 46 13.52 -18.61 2.53
CA VAL A 46 13.24 -19.73 3.41
C VAL A 46 12.77 -19.24 4.78
N ILE A 47 11.67 -19.79 5.26
CA ILE A 47 11.20 -19.60 6.64
C ILE A 47 11.22 -20.96 7.34
N GLY A 48 11.84 -21.01 8.50
CA GLY A 48 11.95 -22.24 9.28
C GLY A 48 13.26 -23.00 9.06
N GLN A 49 13.81 -23.57 10.13
CA GLN A 49 15.10 -24.29 10.13
C GLN A 49 15.01 -25.74 9.62
N GLY A 50 13.84 -26.22 9.21
CA GLY A 50 13.71 -27.61 8.77
C GLY A 50 13.57 -28.62 9.92
N VAL A 51 13.34 -28.16 11.15
CA VAL A 51 13.30 -28.98 12.38
C VAL A 51 12.02 -28.70 13.16
N ASP A 52 11.38 -29.76 13.66
CA ASP A 52 10.15 -29.66 14.46
C ASP A 52 10.47 -29.27 15.92
N GLY A 53 9.69 -28.34 16.49
CA GLY A 53 9.82 -27.95 17.90
C GLY A 53 8.98 -26.72 18.29
N PRO A 54 8.98 -26.32 19.58
CA PRO A 54 8.23 -25.17 20.06
C PRO A 54 8.83 -23.89 19.48
N GLY A 55 8.09 -23.21 18.62
CA GLY A 55 8.61 -22.04 17.93
C GLY A 55 8.81 -20.82 18.83
N LEU A 56 9.84 -20.04 18.51
CA LEU A 56 10.21 -18.83 19.25
C LEU A 56 9.56 -17.61 18.60
N ASP A 57 8.74 -16.89 19.35
CA ASP A 57 8.22 -15.58 18.94
C ASP A 57 9.32 -14.53 18.86
N ASP A 58 9.13 -13.54 18.00
CA ASP A 58 10.04 -12.40 17.75
C ASP A 58 11.43 -12.81 17.22
N SER A 59 11.55 -14.01 16.65
CA SER A 59 12.77 -14.47 15.97
C SER A 59 12.78 -14.06 14.48
N PRO A 60 13.96 -13.87 13.85
CA PRO A 60 14.04 -13.79 12.40
C PRO A 60 13.44 -15.05 11.78
N ALA A 61 12.64 -14.89 10.74
CA ALA A 61 11.83 -15.97 10.17
C ALA A 61 12.67 -17.13 9.63
N GLU A 62 13.91 -16.87 9.18
CA GLU A 62 14.87 -17.90 8.79
C GLU A 62 15.23 -18.86 9.95
N TYR A 63 15.22 -18.39 11.20
CA TYR A 63 15.54 -19.19 12.40
C TYR A 63 14.30 -19.72 13.13
N ALA A 64 13.11 -19.50 12.58
CA ALA A 64 11.89 -20.01 13.18
C ALA A 64 11.96 -21.54 13.29
N ILE A 65 11.41 -22.07 14.38
CA ILE A 65 11.17 -23.51 14.52
C ILE A 65 9.68 -23.69 14.28
N LEU A 66 9.34 -24.25 13.12
CA LEU A 66 7.96 -24.49 12.71
C LEU A 66 7.66 -25.98 12.82
N ASN A 67 6.42 -26.33 13.13
CA ASN A 67 6.01 -27.71 13.31
C ASN A 67 4.70 -27.96 12.56
N GLY A 68 4.80 -28.55 11.38
CA GLY A 68 3.64 -28.69 10.49
C GLY A 68 3.15 -27.36 9.89
N PRO A 69 4.00 -26.49 9.31
CA PRO A 69 3.49 -25.29 8.67
C PRO A 69 2.58 -25.67 7.51
N ALA A 70 1.39 -25.08 7.48
CA ALA A 70 0.32 -25.43 6.57
C ALA A 70 -0.18 -24.19 5.82
N GLY A 71 -1.49 -24.07 5.58
CA GLY A 71 -2.06 -23.04 4.72
C GLY A 71 -1.56 -21.63 5.02
N MET A 72 -1.45 -20.85 3.95
CA MET A 72 -0.76 -19.56 3.90
C MET A 72 -1.65 -18.51 3.25
N ALA A 73 -1.61 -17.29 3.76
CA ALA A 73 -2.30 -16.16 3.15
C ALA A 73 -1.50 -14.86 3.32
N PHE A 74 -1.56 -14.01 2.31
CA PHE A 74 -0.96 -12.68 2.35
C PHE A 74 -2.01 -11.62 2.67
N ASP A 75 -1.65 -10.62 3.47
CA ASP A 75 -2.43 -9.39 3.57
C ASP A 75 -2.03 -8.37 2.48
N GLY A 76 -2.80 -7.30 2.34
CA GLY A 76 -2.51 -6.23 1.38
C GLY A 76 -1.24 -5.42 1.67
N ARG A 77 -0.52 -5.71 2.76
CA ARG A 77 0.76 -5.10 3.11
C ARG A 77 1.95 -6.04 2.83
N GLY A 78 1.67 -7.25 2.36
CA GLY A 78 2.67 -8.28 2.06
C GLY A 78 3.03 -9.18 3.25
N ASN A 79 2.39 -9.04 4.41
CA ASN A 79 2.66 -9.92 5.55
C ASN A 79 2.14 -11.32 5.25
N LEU A 80 2.96 -12.33 5.55
CA LEU A 80 2.60 -13.73 5.40
C LEU A 80 1.99 -14.25 6.69
N PHE A 81 0.75 -14.70 6.64
CA PHE A 81 0.08 -15.44 7.71
C PHE A 81 0.09 -16.92 7.38
N PHE A 82 0.39 -17.77 8.36
CA PHE A 82 0.40 -19.22 8.15
C PHE A 82 0.03 -19.99 9.41
N ALA A 83 -0.57 -21.16 9.22
CA ALA A 83 -0.87 -22.08 10.30
C ALA A 83 0.40 -22.84 10.71
N ASP A 84 0.73 -22.85 12.00
CA ASP A 84 1.79 -23.67 12.59
C ASP A 84 1.12 -24.83 13.35
N HIS A 85 0.76 -25.87 12.58
CA HIS A 85 -0.31 -26.80 12.91
C HIS A 85 -0.11 -27.54 14.25
N PHE A 86 1.04 -28.17 14.42
CA PHE A 86 1.35 -28.97 15.61
C PHE A 86 1.78 -28.12 16.79
N ASN A 87 2.11 -26.85 16.56
CA ASN A 87 2.32 -25.86 17.62
C ASN A 87 1.02 -25.15 18.02
N HIS A 88 -0.14 -25.56 17.48
CA HIS A 88 -1.47 -25.07 17.86
C HIS A 88 -1.61 -23.53 17.81
N ARG A 89 -0.98 -22.91 16.82
CA ARG A 89 -0.96 -21.45 16.67
C ARG A 89 -0.99 -21.03 15.21
N VAL A 90 -1.28 -19.76 15.00
CA VAL A 90 -1.16 -19.08 13.72
C VAL A 90 -0.11 -17.99 13.86
N CYS A 91 0.81 -17.95 12.92
CA CYS A 91 1.95 -17.04 12.92
C CYS A 91 1.82 -16.03 11.78
N ARG A 92 2.48 -14.89 11.96
CA ARG A 92 2.69 -13.87 10.94
C ARG A 92 4.19 -13.66 10.77
N VAL A 93 4.66 -13.62 9.53
CA VAL A 93 5.94 -12.99 9.19
C VAL A 93 5.67 -11.56 8.73
N ASP A 94 6.28 -10.61 9.43
CA ASP A 94 6.25 -9.21 9.03
C ASP A 94 7.10 -9.03 7.77
N ALA A 95 6.51 -8.46 6.73
CA ALA A 95 7.14 -8.33 5.42
C ALA A 95 8.34 -7.37 5.43
N ILE A 96 8.42 -6.49 6.43
CA ILE A 96 9.43 -5.43 6.50
C ILE A 96 10.57 -5.84 7.42
N THR A 97 10.28 -6.43 8.58
CA THR A 97 11.31 -6.88 9.52
C THR A 97 11.80 -8.31 9.25
N GLY A 98 11.02 -9.10 8.50
CA GLY A 98 11.29 -10.53 8.31
C GLY A 98 11.19 -11.34 9.60
N THR A 99 10.50 -10.83 10.63
CA THR A 99 10.37 -11.51 11.94
C THR A 99 9.06 -12.29 12.02
N VAL A 100 9.11 -13.48 12.63
CA VAL A 100 7.93 -14.28 12.92
C VAL A 100 7.35 -13.93 14.29
N SER A 101 6.03 -13.80 14.37
CA SER A 101 5.29 -13.57 15.62
C SER A 101 3.97 -14.35 15.62
N THR A 102 3.58 -14.92 16.76
CA THR A 102 2.25 -15.50 16.92
C THR A 102 1.16 -14.42 16.86
N VAL A 103 0.07 -14.70 16.14
CA VAL A 103 -1.11 -13.81 16.03
C VAL A 103 -2.39 -14.42 16.59
N ALA A 104 -2.43 -15.75 16.75
CA ALA A 104 -3.49 -16.45 17.45
C ALA A 104 -3.00 -17.80 17.98
N GLY A 105 -3.53 -18.26 19.10
CA GLY A 105 -3.10 -19.50 19.75
C GLY A 105 -2.13 -19.26 20.90
N ASP A 106 -2.39 -19.86 22.06
CA ASP A 106 -1.48 -19.85 23.23
C ASP A 106 -0.45 -21.00 23.20
N GLY A 107 -0.42 -21.78 22.12
CA GLY A 107 0.43 -22.96 21.95
C GLY A 107 -0.09 -24.23 22.64
N GLN A 108 -1.20 -24.16 23.38
CA GLN A 108 -1.83 -25.32 23.99
C GLN A 108 -3.00 -25.81 23.15
N GLN A 109 -3.04 -27.13 22.95
CA GLN A 109 -4.16 -27.79 22.31
C GLN A 109 -5.46 -27.53 23.09
N GLY A 110 -6.50 -27.03 22.41
CA GLY A 110 -7.84 -26.94 22.97
C GLY A 110 -8.68 -25.86 22.32
N PHE A 111 -9.80 -25.51 22.96
CA PHE A 111 -10.71 -24.45 22.51
C PHE A 111 -10.99 -23.48 23.67
N SER A 112 -10.72 -22.19 23.46
CA SER A 112 -11.08 -21.09 24.38
C SER A 112 -11.03 -19.73 23.65
N GLY A 113 -11.36 -18.65 24.36
CA GLY A 113 -11.00 -17.28 23.96
C GLY A 113 -11.99 -16.52 23.09
N ASP A 114 -13.17 -17.07 22.78
CA ASP A 114 -14.18 -16.33 22.00
C ASP A 114 -14.58 -15.01 22.70
N GLY A 115 -14.52 -13.91 21.96
CA GLY A 115 -14.74 -12.55 22.44
C GLY A 115 -13.53 -11.91 23.16
N GLY A 116 -12.45 -12.67 23.37
CA GLY A 116 -11.22 -12.23 24.04
C GLY A 116 -10.02 -12.11 23.10
N SER A 117 -8.82 -11.98 23.68
CA SER A 117 -7.56 -11.88 22.94
C SER A 117 -7.25 -13.14 22.14
N ALA A 118 -6.92 -12.98 20.86
CA ALA A 118 -6.52 -14.08 19.99
C ALA A 118 -5.24 -14.80 20.48
N LEU A 119 -4.34 -14.09 21.14
CA LEU A 119 -3.09 -14.64 21.69
C LEU A 119 -3.31 -15.52 22.92
N GLU A 120 -4.42 -15.32 23.63
CA GLU A 120 -4.78 -16.10 24.82
C GLU A 120 -5.77 -17.23 24.51
N ALA A 121 -6.22 -17.32 23.25
CA ALA A 121 -7.15 -18.32 22.81
C ALA A 121 -6.43 -19.63 22.49
N ARG A 122 -7.04 -20.75 22.86
CA ARG A 122 -6.57 -22.08 22.46
C ARG A 122 -7.11 -22.44 21.09
N LEU A 123 -6.23 -23.00 20.27
CA LEU A 123 -6.54 -23.60 18.98
C LEU A 123 -6.17 -25.09 19.03
N ASN A 124 -6.72 -25.88 18.12
CA ASN A 124 -6.43 -27.30 18.03
C ASN A 124 -6.19 -27.70 16.56
N GLY A 125 -4.92 -27.71 16.21
CA GLY A 125 -4.44 -28.08 14.88
C GLY A 125 -4.98 -27.14 13.81
N PRO A 126 -4.70 -25.82 13.88
CA PRO A 126 -5.04 -24.92 12.79
C PRO A 126 -4.39 -25.43 11.50
N PHE A 127 -5.13 -25.48 10.40
CA PHE A 127 -4.64 -26.11 9.16
C PHE A 127 -4.52 -25.13 8.00
N ASP A 128 -5.44 -24.17 7.88
CA ASP A 128 -5.46 -23.19 6.81
C ASP A 128 -5.92 -21.82 7.32
N VAL A 129 -5.51 -20.78 6.61
CA VAL A 129 -5.78 -19.38 6.92
C VAL A 129 -6.23 -18.63 5.68
N ALA A 130 -7.14 -17.66 5.84
CA ALA A 130 -7.53 -16.77 4.75
C ALA A 130 -7.69 -15.33 5.26
N ILE A 131 -7.28 -14.36 4.46
CA ILE A 131 -7.44 -12.94 4.76
C ILE A 131 -8.65 -12.39 4.00
N GLY A 132 -9.52 -11.66 4.70
CA GLY A 132 -10.68 -10.99 4.11
C GLY A 132 -11.07 -9.72 4.85
N GLY A 133 -10.87 -8.57 4.22
CA GLY A 133 -11.08 -7.27 4.86
C GLY A 133 -10.14 -7.10 6.06
N ASN A 134 -10.71 -6.89 7.26
CA ASN A 134 -9.94 -6.77 8.51
C ASN A 134 -9.84 -8.08 9.29
N TYR A 135 -10.24 -9.21 8.70
CA TYR A 135 -10.29 -10.49 9.40
C TYR A 135 -9.28 -11.48 8.84
N LEU A 136 -8.63 -12.19 9.76
CA LEU A 136 -7.91 -13.43 9.52
C LEU A 136 -8.84 -14.58 9.92
N PHE A 137 -9.25 -15.37 8.93
CA PHE A 137 -10.02 -16.60 9.15
C PHE A 137 -9.06 -17.76 9.34
N ILE A 138 -9.40 -18.68 10.25
CA ILE A 138 -8.56 -19.79 10.66
C ILE A 138 -9.41 -21.05 10.66
N SER A 139 -8.97 -22.11 9.97
CA SER A 139 -9.59 -23.42 10.10
C SER A 139 -9.05 -24.12 11.35
N ASP A 140 -9.82 -24.10 12.43
CA ASP A 140 -9.48 -24.72 13.72
C ASP A 140 -9.94 -26.19 13.68
N SER A 141 -9.18 -26.99 12.93
CA SER A 141 -9.64 -28.22 12.30
C SER A 141 -10.09 -29.31 13.27
N TYR A 142 -9.34 -29.51 14.36
CA TYR A 142 -9.69 -30.51 15.38
C TYR A 142 -10.63 -29.98 16.45
N ASN A 143 -10.88 -28.67 16.51
CA ASN A 143 -12.00 -28.10 17.24
C ASN A 143 -13.29 -28.05 16.40
N HIS A 144 -13.24 -28.52 15.15
CA HIS A 144 -14.39 -28.58 14.25
C HIS A 144 -15.03 -27.21 14.00
N ARG A 145 -14.21 -26.17 13.90
CA ARG A 145 -14.64 -24.77 13.82
C ARG A 145 -13.83 -23.97 12.81
N VAL A 146 -14.41 -22.86 12.38
CA VAL A 146 -13.67 -21.77 11.74
C VAL A 146 -13.69 -20.57 12.68
N ARG A 147 -12.51 -20.04 13.00
CA ARG A 147 -12.32 -18.89 13.86
C ARG A 147 -12.01 -17.66 13.00
N ALA A 148 -12.34 -16.47 13.49
CA ALA A 148 -11.97 -15.21 12.87
C ALA A 148 -11.30 -14.32 13.91
N VAL A 149 -10.11 -13.82 13.56
CA VAL A 149 -9.38 -12.81 14.32
C VAL A 149 -9.59 -11.46 13.66
N ASN A 150 -10.06 -10.47 14.41
CA ASN A 150 -10.09 -9.10 13.96
C ASN A 150 -8.67 -8.52 14.08
N LEU A 151 -8.06 -8.21 12.94
CA LEU A 151 -6.68 -7.73 12.87
C LEU A 151 -6.51 -6.29 13.38
N LEU A 152 -7.60 -5.56 13.67
CA LEU A 152 -7.54 -4.20 14.22
C LEU A 152 -7.48 -4.16 15.75
N ASP A 153 -8.15 -5.09 16.42
CA ASP A 153 -8.26 -5.10 17.90
C ASP A 153 -7.75 -6.40 18.54
N GLY A 154 -7.35 -7.39 17.73
CA GLY A 154 -6.80 -8.66 18.19
C GLY A 154 -7.82 -9.60 18.80
N THR A 155 -9.13 -9.34 18.64
CA THR A 155 -10.18 -10.21 19.19
C THR A 155 -10.43 -11.44 18.32
N ILE A 156 -10.69 -12.60 18.93
CA ILE A 156 -11.04 -13.85 18.23
C ILE A 156 -12.48 -14.26 18.50
N SER A 157 -13.15 -14.83 17.50
CA SER A 157 -14.50 -15.38 17.62
C SER A 157 -14.71 -16.60 16.73
N THR A 158 -15.64 -17.49 17.08
CA THR A 158 -16.11 -18.56 16.18
C THR A 158 -17.07 -17.99 15.14
N VAL A 159 -16.81 -18.25 13.85
CA VAL A 159 -17.70 -17.84 12.74
C VAL A 159 -18.43 -19.01 12.09
N ALA A 160 -17.96 -20.24 12.29
CA ALA A 160 -18.61 -21.47 11.82
C ALA A 160 -18.22 -22.67 12.68
N GLY A 161 -19.08 -23.69 12.76
CA GLY A 161 -18.83 -24.88 13.58
C GLY A 161 -19.33 -24.75 15.01
N SER A 162 -20.02 -25.79 15.50
CA SER A 162 -20.50 -25.88 16.88
C SER A 162 -19.53 -26.58 17.84
N GLY A 163 -18.44 -27.17 17.33
CA GLY A 163 -17.50 -27.97 18.13
C GLY A 163 -18.00 -29.36 18.56
N GLU A 164 -19.18 -29.78 18.11
CA GLU A 164 -19.77 -31.09 18.47
C GLU A 164 -19.54 -32.15 17.37
N THR A 165 -19.11 -33.35 17.78
CA THR A 165 -18.91 -34.51 16.90
C THR A 165 -20.21 -35.24 16.58
N ALA A 166 -21.06 -34.64 15.73
CA ALA A 166 -22.08 -35.27 14.87
C ALA A 166 -23.04 -36.37 15.40
N SER A 167 -23.20 -36.63 16.70
CA SER A 167 -24.29 -37.52 17.17
C SER A 167 -25.66 -36.82 17.19
N ASP A 168 -25.73 -35.48 17.24
CA ASP A 168 -26.99 -34.79 17.51
C ASP A 168 -27.35 -33.71 16.47
N ARG A 169 -28.03 -34.18 15.41
CA ARG A 169 -29.07 -33.55 14.56
C ARG A 169 -28.83 -32.24 13.76
N ARG A 170 -29.38 -32.31 12.52
CA ARG A 170 -29.78 -31.34 11.46
C ARG A 170 -29.15 -29.95 11.35
N ALA A 171 -28.82 -29.62 10.09
CA ALA A 171 -28.31 -28.34 9.60
C ALA A 171 -29.12 -27.12 10.07
N GLY A 172 -28.50 -26.33 10.95
CA GLY A 172 -28.92 -24.96 11.30
C GLY A 172 -28.06 -23.90 10.60
N ALA A 173 -28.43 -22.63 10.78
CA ALA A 173 -27.82 -21.48 10.12
C ALA A 173 -26.64 -20.91 10.95
N GLY A 174 -25.51 -20.53 10.32
CA GLY A 174 -24.40 -19.86 11.00
C GLY A 174 -23.71 -20.74 12.04
N LEU A 175 -23.58 -20.27 13.29
CA LEU A 175 -22.97 -20.98 14.44
C LEU A 175 -23.51 -22.42 14.68
N GLU A 176 -24.61 -22.81 14.04
CA GLU A 176 -25.23 -24.14 14.10
C GLU A 176 -24.80 -25.09 12.97
N VAL A 177 -23.91 -24.68 12.05
CA VAL A 177 -23.38 -25.59 11.03
C VAL A 177 -22.33 -26.49 11.67
N SER A 178 -22.69 -27.75 11.92
CA SER A 178 -21.71 -28.75 12.35
C SER A 178 -20.64 -28.89 11.25
N LEU A 179 -19.36 -28.77 11.59
CA LEU A 179 -18.23 -29.11 10.73
C LEU A 179 -17.58 -30.39 11.28
N LYS A 180 -16.91 -31.18 10.45
CA LYS A 180 -16.16 -32.37 10.91
C LYS A 180 -14.67 -32.18 10.84
N HIS A 181 -14.16 -31.57 9.78
CA HIS A 181 -12.74 -31.26 9.67
C HIS A 181 -12.57 -30.12 8.66
N PRO A 182 -12.84 -28.86 9.06
CA PRO A 182 -12.56 -27.72 8.20
C PRO A 182 -11.06 -27.71 7.92
N LYS A 183 -10.67 -28.04 6.69
CA LYS A 183 -9.28 -28.26 6.31
C LYS A 183 -8.74 -27.12 5.46
N SER A 184 -9.56 -26.57 4.57
CA SER A 184 -9.16 -25.44 3.73
C SER A 184 -10.24 -24.37 3.71
N ILE A 185 -9.83 -23.12 3.59
CA ILE A 185 -10.70 -21.95 3.56
C ILE A 185 -10.24 -20.97 2.48
N ALA A 186 -11.17 -20.34 1.78
CA ALA A 186 -10.86 -19.32 0.79
C ALA A 186 -11.83 -18.14 0.92
N TYR A 187 -11.30 -16.92 0.96
CA TYR A 187 -12.12 -15.71 0.98
C TYR A 187 -12.27 -15.16 -0.43
N MET A 188 -13.50 -15.13 -0.92
CA MET A 188 -13.82 -14.67 -2.27
C MET A 188 -14.18 -13.17 -2.29
N PRO A 189 -13.95 -12.48 -3.42
CA PRO A 189 -14.50 -11.15 -3.66
C PRO A 189 -16.01 -11.09 -3.36
N GLY A 190 -16.46 -9.95 -2.81
CA GLY A 190 -17.86 -9.78 -2.40
C GLY A 190 -18.19 -10.34 -1.03
N GLY A 191 -17.21 -10.76 -0.24
CA GLY A 191 -17.38 -11.07 1.18
C GLY A 191 -17.80 -12.50 1.49
N ARG A 192 -17.50 -13.46 0.60
CA ARG A 192 -17.92 -14.85 0.78
C ARG A 192 -16.74 -15.70 1.23
N LEU A 193 -16.85 -16.30 2.41
CA LEU A 193 -15.90 -17.28 2.92
C LEU A 193 -16.36 -18.68 2.51
N ILE A 194 -15.50 -19.40 1.78
CA ILE A 194 -15.71 -20.80 1.43
C ILE A 194 -14.91 -21.68 2.39
N ILE A 195 -15.54 -22.74 2.89
CA ILE A 195 -14.96 -23.68 3.85
C ILE A 195 -15.04 -25.08 3.27
N GLY A 196 -13.90 -25.74 3.19
CA GLY A 196 -13.76 -27.13 2.80
C GLY A 196 -13.73 -28.07 4.00
N ASP A 197 -14.76 -28.89 4.17
CA ASP A 197 -14.85 -29.89 5.26
C ASP A 197 -14.44 -31.29 4.78
N SER A 198 -13.17 -31.65 5.00
CA SER A 198 -12.54 -32.78 4.31
C SER A 198 -13.09 -34.16 4.65
N ILE A 199 -13.61 -34.33 5.87
CA ILE A 199 -14.26 -35.60 6.25
C ILE A 199 -15.65 -35.71 5.60
N ARG A 200 -16.35 -34.58 5.40
CA ARG A 200 -17.66 -34.58 4.74
C ARG A 200 -17.59 -34.60 3.22
N GLY A 201 -16.46 -34.21 2.63
CA GLY A 201 -16.34 -34.06 1.18
C GLY A 201 -17.29 -32.99 0.65
N SER A 202 -17.43 -31.88 1.40
CA SER A 202 -18.36 -30.80 1.07
C SER A 202 -17.72 -29.42 1.19
N LEU A 203 -18.24 -28.49 0.40
CA LEU A 203 -17.94 -27.06 0.52
C LEU A 203 -19.13 -26.34 1.15
N LEU A 204 -18.84 -25.43 2.08
CA LEU A 204 -19.80 -24.54 2.71
C LEU A 204 -19.44 -23.10 2.35
N ALA A 205 -20.43 -22.28 2.01
CA ALA A 205 -20.23 -20.85 1.82
C ALA A 205 -20.92 -20.04 2.93
N LEU A 206 -20.20 -19.06 3.46
CA LEU A 206 -20.70 -18.09 4.43
C LEU A 206 -20.53 -16.69 3.87
N GLN A 207 -21.54 -15.84 4.02
CA GLN A 207 -21.44 -14.43 3.69
C GLN A 207 -21.02 -13.66 4.95
N ILE A 208 -19.96 -12.89 4.80
CA ILE A 208 -19.37 -12.02 5.82
C ILE A 208 -19.74 -10.58 5.46
N ASN A 209 -20.61 -9.96 6.27
CA ASN A 209 -21.06 -8.58 6.07
C ASN A 209 -20.74 -7.75 7.30
N ALA A 210 -19.74 -6.85 7.24
CA ALA A 210 -19.50 -5.81 8.26
C ALA A 210 -19.72 -6.27 9.72
N GLY A 211 -19.11 -7.39 10.12
CA GLY A 211 -19.22 -7.97 11.48
C GLY A 211 -20.40 -8.93 11.73
N MET A 212 -21.27 -9.18 10.74
CA MET A 212 -22.33 -10.20 10.80
C MET A 212 -21.99 -11.40 9.88
N VAL A 213 -22.05 -12.61 10.44
CA VAL A 213 -21.93 -13.87 9.69
C VAL A 213 -23.33 -14.38 9.36
N ARG A 214 -23.66 -14.56 8.08
CA ARG A 214 -24.90 -15.23 7.65
C ARG A 214 -24.57 -16.35 6.67
N PRO A 215 -25.12 -17.57 6.85
CA PRO A 215 -24.97 -18.62 5.85
C PRO A 215 -25.70 -18.20 4.57
N VAL A 216 -25.06 -18.42 3.42
CA VAL A 216 -25.71 -18.30 2.12
C VAL A 216 -25.74 -19.68 1.50
N LEU A 217 -26.92 -20.10 1.05
CA LEU A 217 -27.05 -21.31 0.24
C LEU A 217 -26.21 -21.12 -1.03
N LEU A 218 -25.17 -21.94 -1.18
CA LEU A 218 -24.78 -22.38 -2.51
C LEU A 218 -26.04 -23.04 -3.13
N PRO A 219 -26.26 -22.92 -4.45
CA PRO A 219 -27.39 -23.57 -5.10
C PRO A 219 -27.52 -25.03 -4.60
N SER A 220 -28.75 -25.35 -4.19
CA SER A 220 -29.02 -26.40 -3.21
C SER A 220 -28.60 -27.78 -3.72
N PRO A 221 -27.97 -28.66 -2.92
CA PRO A 221 -27.60 -30.02 -3.33
C PRO A 221 -28.77 -30.98 -3.60
N ALA A 222 -30.03 -30.52 -3.60
CA ALA A 222 -31.18 -31.41 -3.43
C ALA A 222 -32.47 -31.07 -4.23
N ALA A 223 -32.47 -30.19 -5.23
CA ALA A 223 -33.68 -29.97 -6.03
C ALA A 223 -33.39 -29.94 -7.55
N SER A 224 -33.81 -31.03 -8.21
CA SER A 224 -33.89 -31.23 -9.67
C SER A 224 -32.55 -31.28 -10.44
N LEU A 225 -31.77 -32.32 -10.16
CA LEU A 225 -30.60 -32.74 -10.93
C LEU A 225 -30.95 -33.90 -11.87
N SER A 226 -30.95 -33.67 -13.18
CA SER A 226 -30.49 -34.62 -14.23
C SER A 226 -30.70 -34.02 -15.64
N PRO A 227 -29.86 -34.30 -16.66
CA PRO A 227 -28.70 -35.19 -16.72
C PRO A 227 -27.41 -34.48 -17.23
N MET A 228 -26.60 -33.96 -16.31
CA MET A 228 -25.13 -34.04 -16.40
C MET A 228 -24.64 -34.74 -15.13
N THR A 229 -24.89 -36.04 -15.14
CA THR A 229 -24.62 -36.99 -14.07
C THR A 229 -23.12 -37.03 -13.74
N ARG A 230 -22.76 -36.80 -12.47
CA ARG A 230 -21.43 -36.94 -11.80
C ARG A 230 -20.56 -35.68 -11.57
N ALA A 231 -21.12 -34.51 -11.31
CA ALA A 231 -20.41 -33.59 -10.38
C ALA A 231 -20.57 -34.15 -8.96
N ARG A 232 -19.72 -35.16 -8.66
CA ARG A 232 -19.65 -35.99 -7.46
C ARG A 232 -19.38 -35.13 -6.22
N ARG A 233 -19.85 -35.58 -5.04
CA ARG A 233 -19.26 -35.21 -3.74
C ARG A 233 -17.74 -35.25 -3.87
N LEU A 234 -17.04 -34.24 -3.34
CA LEU A 234 -15.58 -34.32 -3.20
C LEU A 234 -15.24 -35.63 -2.49
N SER A 235 -14.10 -36.21 -2.85
CA SER A 235 -13.68 -37.48 -2.26
C SER A 235 -13.68 -37.35 -0.73
N HIS A 236 -14.43 -38.22 -0.05
CA HIS A 236 -14.47 -38.25 1.41
C HIS A 236 -13.08 -38.57 1.94
N TYR A 237 -12.65 -37.87 3.00
CA TYR A 237 -11.31 -37.99 3.60
C TYR A 237 -10.16 -37.51 2.73
N SER A 238 -10.45 -36.83 1.62
CA SER A 238 -9.41 -36.33 0.72
C SER A 238 -8.73 -35.08 1.22
N SER A 239 -7.49 -34.89 0.80
CA SER A 239 -6.82 -33.60 0.89
C SER A 239 -7.30 -32.72 -0.25
N TYR A 240 -7.98 -31.64 0.07
CA TYR A 240 -8.33 -30.61 -0.91
C TYR A 240 -7.99 -29.23 -0.37
N GLU A 241 -7.40 -28.41 -1.24
CA GLU A 241 -7.08 -27.01 -1.00
C GLU A 241 -7.98 -26.13 -1.89
N LEU A 242 -8.32 -24.96 -1.37
CA LEU A 242 -9.20 -23.99 -2.01
C LEU A 242 -8.40 -22.75 -2.38
N ALA A 243 -8.51 -22.30 -3.63
CA ALA A 243 -7.93 -21.03 -4.07
C ALA A 243 -8.98 -20.15 -4.74
N ALA A 244 -9.18 -18.95 -4.19
CA ALA A 244 -10.05 -17.95 -4.79
C ALA A 244 -9.27 -17.13 -5.82
N ALA A 245 -9.78 -17.09 -7.05
CA ALA A 245 -9.25 -16.21 -8.09
C ALA A 245 -9.75 -14.77 -7.90
N PRO A 246 -8.97 -13.74 -8.28
CA PRO A 246 -9.41 -12.34 -8.24
C PRO A 246 -10.72 -12.09 -9.02
N GLY A 247 -10.94 -12.84 -10.12
CA GLY A 247 -12.15 -12.81 -10.92
C GLY A 247 -13.38 -13.51 -10.32
N GLY A 248 -13.29 -14.03 -9.09
CA GLY A 248 -14.41 -14.65 -8.38
C GLY A 248 -14.67 -16.12 -8.73
N ALA A 249 -13.75 -16.79 -9.43
CA ALA A 249 -13.77 -18.25 -9.57
C ALA A 249 -13.09 -18.91 -8.35
N LEU A 250 -13.51 -20.12 -8.00
CA LEU A 250 -12.91 -20.94 -6.96
C LEU A 250 -12.27 -22.18 -7.58
N TYR A 251 -11.00 -22.43 -7.29
CA TYR A 251 -10.31 -23.66 -7.65
C TYR A 251 -10.27 -24.60 -6.46
N VAL A 252 -10.52 -25.88 -6.72
CA VAL A 252 -10.58 -26.93 -5.69
C VAL A 252 -9.77 -28.12 -6.18
N SER A 253 -8.64 -28.40 -5.53
CA SER A 253 -7.88 -29.63 -5.78
C SER A 253 -8.57 -30.80 -5.08
N ASP A 254 -8.71 -31.97 -5.71
CA ASP A 254 -9.20 -33.19 -5.07
C ASP A 254 -8.14 -34.26 -5.28
N TYR A 255 -7.37 -34.51 -4.21
CA TYR A 255 -6.22 -35.39 -4.23
C TYR A 255 -6.60 -36.81 -4.68
N ASP A 256 -7.62 -37.41 -4.08
CA ASP A 256 -7.98 -38.81 -4.36
C ASP A 256 -8.62 -38.96 -5.73
N ALA A 257 -9.40 -37.97 -6.18
CA ALA A 257 -9.96 -37.97 -7.52
C ALA A 257 -8.89 -37.69 -8.59
N SER A 258 -7.74 -37.13 -8.22
CA SER A 258 -6.74 -36.61 -9.15
C SER A 258 -7.33 -35.58 -10.12
N VAL A 259 -8.09 -34.63 -9.57
CA VAL A 259 -8.85 -33.61 -10.32
C VAL A 259 -8.62 -32.24 -9.70
N VAL A 260 -8.62 -31.18 -10.52
CA VAL A 260 -8.83 -29.80 -10.08
C VAL A 260 -10.13 -29.31 -10.69
N TYR A 261 -11.06 -28.89 -9.84
CA TYR A 261 -12.31 -28.25 -10.25
C TYR A 261 -12.13 -26.74 -10.32
N ARG A 262 -12.83 -26.09 -11.25
CA ARG A 262 -13.04 -24.64 -11.25
C ARG A 262 -14.53 -24.39 -11.10
N LEU A 263 -14.94 -23.81 -9.98
CA LEU A 263 -16.32 -23.42 -9.69
C LEU A 263 -16.48 -21.93 -10.00
N GLY A 264 -17.40 -21.59 -10.89
CA GLY A 264 -17.69 -20.20 -11.23
C GLY A 264 -18.71 -19.56 -10.30
N VAL A 265 -19.12 -18.31 -10.62
CA VAL A 265 -20.13 -17.57 -9.85
C VAL A 265 -21.51 -18.23 -9.97
N SER A 266 -21.77 -18.93 -11.08
CA SER A 266 -22.96 -19.77 -11.31
C SER A 266 -22.60 -21.26 -11.43
N GLU A 267 -23.57 -22.15 -11.16
CA GLU A 267 -23.38 -23.60 -11.35
C GLU A 267 -23.03 -23.97 -12.79
N SER A 268 -23.61 -23.28 -13.77
CA SER A 268 -23.31 -23.48 -15.20
C SER A 268 -21.86 -23.16 -15.57
N ASP A 269 -21.15 -22.38 -14.76
CA ASP A 269 -19.75 -22.00 -14.97
C ASP A 269 -18.76 -22.96 -14.29
N SER A 270 -19.26 -24.01 -13.63
CA SER A 270 -18.44 -24.97 -12.88
C SER A 270 -18.02 -26.15 -13.75
N VAL A 271 -16.71 -26.42 -13.81
CA VAL A 271 -16.13 -27.43 -14.69
C VAL A 271 -15.03 -28.24 -14.00
N ILE A 272 -14.86 -29.49 -14.43
CA ILE A 272 -13.58 -30.19 -14.27
C ILE A 272 -12.57 -29.42 -15.11
N TRP A 273 -11.64 -28.76 -14.43
CA TRP A 273 -10.66 -27.90 -15.08
C TRP A 273 -9.41 -28.67 -15.46
N LEU A 274 -8.94 -29.55 -14.58
CA LEU A 274 -7.88 -30.53 -14.85
C LEU A 274 -8.28 -31.90 -14.31
N ASP A 275 -7.94 -32.97 -15.04
CA ASP A 275 -8.12 -34.34 -14.60
C ASP A 275 -7.06 -35.27 -15.22
N ALA A 276 -7.10 -36.54 -14.84
CA ALA A 276 -6.19 -37.57 -15.32
C ALA A 276 -6.31 -37.91 -16.82
N SER A 277 -7.29 -37.35 -17.55
CA SER A 277 -7.37 -37.53 -19.02
C SER A 277 -6.29 -36.72 -19.74
N ARG A 278 -5.82 -35.63 -19.13
CA ARG A 278 -4.75 -34.78 -19.66
C ARG A 278 -3.40 -35.30 -19.21
N ARG A 279 -2.40 -35.17 -20.09
CA ARG A 279 -1.01 -35.58 -19.82
C ARG A 279 -0.09 -34.40 -20.00
N PHE A 280 0.73 -34.14 -18.99
CA PHE A 280 1.80 -33.16 -19.04
C PHE A 280 3.11 -33.94 -19.00
N GLU A 281 4.05 -33.64 -19.90
CA GLU A 281 5.28 -34.47 -20.06
C GLU A 281 4.99 -35.98 -20.14
N GLY A 282 3.91 -36.37 -20.83
CA GLY A 282 3.49 -37.77 -20.98
C GLY A 282 2.82 -38.41 -19.75
N ARG A 283 2.78 -37.74 -18.59
CA ARG A 283 2.21 -38.25 -17.33
C ARG A 283 0.90 -37.54 -16.96
N PRO A 284 -0.16 -38.27 -16.57
CA PRO A 284 -1.39 -37.65 -16.09
C PRO A 284 -1.18 -37.01 -14.72
N ILE A 285 -2.00 -36.02 -14.38
CA ILE A 285 -2.02 -35.44 -13.02
C ILE A 285 -2.38 -36.53 -11.99
N ARG A 286 -1.70 -36.53 -10.85
CA ARG A 286 -1.88 -37.54 -9.79
C ARG A 286 -1.77 -36.90 -8.42
N GLY A 287 -2.87 -36.90 -7.66
CA GLY A 287 -2.89 -36.33 -6.32
C GLY A 287 -2.57 -34.83 -6.31
N PRO A 288 -3.38 -33.97 -6.94
CA PRO A 288 -3.22 -32.53 -6.80
C PRO A 288 -3.45 -32.18 -5.34
N MET A 289 -2.39 -31.77 -4.63
CA MET A 289 -2.44 -31.54 -3.19
C MET A 289 -2.65 -30.07 -2.89
N GLY A 290 -1.88 -29.21 -3.55
CA GLY A 290 -2.00 -27.76 -3.38
C GLY A 290 -2.42 -27.01 -4.65
N VAL A 291 -3.16 -25.92 -4.47
CA VAL A 291 -3.60 -25.00 -5.52
C VAL A 291 -3.54 -23.56 -5.04
N ALA A 292 -3.00 -22.67 -5.86
CA ALA A 292 -3.03 -21.22 -5.62
C ALA A 292 -3.31 -20.47 -6.91
N VAL A 293 -3.87 -19.27 -6.78
CA VAL A 293 -4.13 -18.37 -7.90
C VAL A 293 -3.44 -17.04 -7.64
N GLY A 294 -2.59 -16.61 -8.56
CA GLY A 294 -1.89 -15.33 -8.51
C GLY A 294 -2.79 -14.13 -8.80
N PRO A 295 -2.32 -12.90 -8.48
CA PRO A 295 -3.04 -11.66 -8.77
C PRO A 295 -3.20 -11.41 -10.29
N ASP A 296 -2.29 -11.94 -11.09
CA ASP A 296 -2.32 -11.96 -12.56
C ASP A 296 -3.27 -13.02 -13.14
N GLY A 297 -3.82 -13.88 -12.28
CA GLY A 297 -4.72 -14.95 -12.61
C GLY A 297 -4.05 -16.26 -13.00
N GLU A 298 -2.72 -16.39 -12.88
CA GLU A 298 -2.05 -17.68 -13.06
C GLU A 298 -2.51 -18.67 -11.98
N VAL A 299 -2.73 -19.92 -12.39
CA VAL A 299 -3.17 -21.01 -11.50
C VAL A 299 -2.02 -21.99 -11.34
N HIS A 300 -1.58 -22.19 -10.11
CA HIS A 300 -0.50 -23.10 -9.75
C HIS A 300 -1.08 -24.34 -9.07
N VAL A 301 -0.64 -25.52 -9.48
CA VAL A 301 -1.12 -26.81 -8.96
C VAL A 301 0.05 -27.72 -8.64
N VAL A 302 0.09 -28.22 -7.40
CA VAL A 302 1.07 -29.24 -6.96
C VAL A 302 0.59 -30.63 -7.38
N ASP A 303 1.20 -31.21 -8.40
CA ASP A 303 0.99 -32.58 -8.83
C ASP A 303 1.88 -33.52 -8.00
N SER A 304 1.47 -33.78 -6.76
CA SER A 304 2.31 -34.43 -5.74
C SER A 304 2.72 -35.85 -6.11
N GLY A 305 1.83 -36.61 -6.75
CA GLY A 305 2.10 -37.98 -7.20
C GLY A 305 3.13 -38.07 -8.32
N ASN A 306 3.42 -36.96 -9.00
CA ASN A 306 4.49 -36.83 -9.99
C ASN A 306 5.64 -35.93 -9.53
N SER A 307 5.56 -35.38 -8.32
CA SER A 307 6.54 -34.45 -7.73
C SER A 307 6.89 -33.29 -8.68
N ARG A 308 5.86 -32.55 -9.12
CA ARG A 308 6.02 -31.36 -9.94
C ARG A 308 4.99 -30.29 -9.65
N LEU A 309 5.31 -29.06 -10.03
CA LEU A 309 4.41 -27.93 -10.09
C LEU A 309 3.94 -27.71 -11.54
N LEU A 310 2.65 -27.48 -11.72
CA LEU A 310 2.04 -27.09 -12.98
C LEU A 310 1.51 -25.66 -12.85
N THR A 311 1.90 -24.78 -13.76
CA THR A 311 1.40 -23.40 -13.83
C THR A 311 0.58 -23.22 -15.09
N PHE A 312 -0.60 -22.60 -14.99
CA PHE A 312 -1.52 -22.38 -16.10
C PHE A 312 -1.97 -20.92 -16.16
N ASP A 313 -2.30 -20.44 -17.35
CA ASP A 313 -3.15 -19.27 -17.50
C ASP A 313 -4.60 -19.68 -17.18
N GLN A 314 -5.36 -18.78 -16.55
CA GLN A 314 -6.73 -19.02 -16.12
C GLN A 314 -7.68 -19.44 -17.25
N SER A 315 -7.40 -19.00 -18.49
CA SER A 315 -8.19 -19.34 -19.69
C SER A 315 -7.68 -20.58 -20.41
N SER A 316 -6.44 -21.00 -20.14
CA SER A 316 -5.79 -22.14 -20.76
C SER A 316 -6.03 -23.42 -19.97
N ARG A 317 -6.02 -24.55 -20.68
CA ARG A 317 -5.92 -25.89 -20.07
C ARG A 317 -4.61 -26.60 -20.41
N GLU A 318 -3.70 -25.88 -21.06
CA GLU A 318 -2.29 -26.25 -21.27
C GLU A 318 -1.41 -25.45 -20.30
N PRO A 319 -0.41 -26.08 -19.67
CA PRO A 319 0.43 -25.43 -18.69
C PRO A 319 1.37 -24.43 -19.38
N LEU A 320 1.46 -23.24 -18.81
CA LEU A 320 2.49 -22.25 -19.14
C LEU A 320 3.88 -22.76 -18.75
N ALA A 321 3.96 -23.48 -17.63
CA ALA A 321 5.19 -24.07 -17.13
C ALA A 321 4.93 -25.38 -16.41
N VAL A 322 5.89 -26.29 -16.54
CA VAL A 322 5.99 -27.52 -15.75
C VAL A 322 7.35 -27.49 -15.09
N MET A 323 7.37 -27.56 -13.76
CA MET A 323 8.60 -27.52 -12.97
C MET A 323 8.67 -28.77 -12.11
N ALA A 324 9.66 -29.62 -12.34
CA ALA A 324 9.93 -30.74 -11.44
C ALA A 324 10.42 -30.21 -10.09
N TYR A 325 9.98 -30.81 -8.99
CA TYR A 325 10.63 -30.59 -7.70
C TYR A 325 11.97 -31.33 -7.72
N ALA A 326 13.06 -30.59 -7.94
CA ALA A 326 14.43 -31.08 -7.81
C ALA A 326 15.11 -30.30 -6.68
N ASP A 327 15.83 -31.01 -5.81
CA ASP A 327 16.64 -30.42 -4.74
C ASP A 327 17.73 -29.52 -5.37
N ALA A 328 17.64 -28.21 -5.13
CA ALA A 328 18.58 -27.22 -5.66
C ALA A 328 19.98 -27.29 -5.01
N ALA A 329 20.16 -28.09 -3.94
CA ALA A 329 21.41 -28.12 -3.18
C ALA A 329 22.21 -29.43 -3.28
N THR A 330 21.60 -30.63 -3.36
CA THR A 330 22.38 -31.87 -3.09
C THR A 330 22.40 -32.97 -4.14
N ASN A 331 21.55 -32.95 -5.17
CA ASN A 331 21.45 -34.05 -6.15
C ASN A 331 21.37 -35.46 -5.49
N SER A 332 20.78 -35.56 -4.29
CA SER A 332 20.63 -36.80 -3.52
C SER A 332 19.17 -37.06 -3.12
N LEU A 333 18.82 -38.34 -2.95
CA LEU A 333 17.46 -38.89 -2.91
C LEU A 333 16.86 -39.03 -1.49
N GLU A 334 17.28 -38.21 -0.52
CA GLU A 334 16.77 -38.20 0.86
C GLU A 334 16.35 -36.74 1.19
N THR A 335 15.10 -36.31 1.35
CA THR A 335 13.80 -36.93 1.63
C THR A 335 12.68 -36.15 0.91
N LYS A 336 11.80 -36.88 0.22
CA LYS A 336 10.69 -36.37 -0.60
C LYS A 336 9.51 -35.90 0.26
N SER A 337 9.18 -34.61 0.26
CA SER A 337 7.81 -34.17 0.49
C SER A 337 7.43 -33.13 -0.55
N SER A 338 6.46 -33.47 -1.41
CA SER A 338 5.83 -32.45 -2.27
C SER A 338 5.17 -31.43 -1.34
N PRO A 339 5.25 -30.13 -1.65
CA PRO A 339 4.65 -29.10 -0.82
C PRO A 339 3.15 -29.37 -0.67
N SER A 340 2.64 -29.14 0.53
CA SER A 340 1.26 -29.46 0.88
C SER A 340 0.29 -28.32 0.60
N HIS A 341 0.79 -27.08 0.60
CA HIS A 341 0.01 -25.86 0.39
C HIS A 341 0.78 -24.87 -0.47
N LEU A 342 0.04 -24.03 -1.18
CA LEU A 342 0.58 -22.95 -2.00
C LEU A 342 -0.06 -21.62 -1.63
N ALA A 343 0.70 -20.53 -1.76
CA ALA A 343 0.16 -19.18 -1.75
C ALA A 343 0.91 -18.31 -2.75
N VAL A 344 0.28 -17.26 -3.25
CA VAL A 344 0.94 -16.29 -4.13
C VAL A 344 0.89 -14.92 -3.46
N SER A 345 2.02 -14.23 -3.38
CA SER A 345 2.09 -12.87 -2.83
C SER A 345 1.46 -11.85 -3.79
N GLY A 346 1.20 -10.63 -3.32
CA GLY A 346 0.72 -9.53 -4.17
C GLY A 346 1.68 -9.22 -5.35
N ASP A 347 2.97 -9.46 -5.15
CA ASP A 347 4.01 -9.28 -6.17
C ASP A 347 4.11 -10.47 -7.15
N GLY A 348 3.32 -11.53 -6.96
CA GLY A 348 3.27 -12.71 -7.82
C GLY A 348 4.28 -13.80 -7.46
N ASP A 349 4.94 -13.73 -6.31
CA ASP A 349 5.83 -14.82 -5.87
C ASP A 349 5.04 -16.01 -5.37
N LEU A 350 5.43 -17.21 -5.81
CA LEU A 350 4.84 -18.44 -5.34
C LEU A 350 5.54 -18.90 -4.06
N TRP A 351 4.74 -19.19 -3.04
CA TRP A 351 5.18 -19.73 -1.75
C TRP A 351 4.67 -21.15 -1.58
N GLN A 352 5.49 -21.97 -0.94
CA GLN A 352 5.24 -23.40 -0.76
C GLN A 352 5.42 -23.78 0.71
N ALA A 353 4.46 -24.50 1.27
CA ALA A 353 4.58 -25.04 2.62
C ALA A 353 5.03 -26.51 2.58
N HIS A 354 6.12 -26.82 3.31
CA HIS A 354 6.62 -28.16 3.51
C HIS A 354 6.21 -28.66 4.89
N PHE A 355 4.95 -29.11 5.00
CA PHE A 355 4.33 -29.53 6.26
C PHE A 355 5.18 -30.49 7.09
N LEU A 356 5.74 -31.54 6.48
CA LEU A 356 6.55 -32.53 7.20
C LEU A 356 7.98 -32.08 7.52
N ASN A 357 8.43 -30.99 6.90
CA ASN A 357 9.81 -30.54 7.01
C ASN A 357 9.89 -29.23 7.82
N GLY A 358 8.81 -28.72 8.41
CA GLY A 358 8.89 -27.52 9.24
C GLY A 358 9.41 -26.27 8.52
N ARG A 359 9.11 -26.12 7.22
CA ARG A 359 9.68 -25.06 6.36
C ARG A 359 8.69 -24.47 5.36
N LEU A 360 8.81 -23.18 5.07
CA LEU A 360 8.14 -22.50 3.95
C LEU A 360 9.20 -21.99 2.97
N ASP A 361 8.95 -22.16 1.68
CA ASP A 361 9.87 -21.79 0.61
C ASP A 361 9.23 -20.81 -0.37
N ARG A 362 9.94 -19.72 -0.67
CA ARG A 362 9.61 -18.82 -1.77
C ARG A 362 10.27 -19.31 -3.04
N MET A 363 9.46 -19.68 -4.02
CA MET A 363 9.93 -19.93 -5.37
C MET A 363 9.93 -18.62 -6.14
N GLY A 364 11.11 -18.00 -6.28
CA GLY A 364 11.27 -16.88 -7.20
C GLY A 364 10.83 -17.32 -8.60
N THR A 365 9.91 -16.60 -9.23
CA THR A 365 9.39 -16.94 -10.56
C THR A 365 10.47 -16.77 -11.64
N THR A 366 11.35 -17.76 -11.76
CA THR A 366 12.23 -17.88 -12.92
C THR A 366 11.36 -18.32 -14.12
N ARG A 367 10.89 -17.30 -14.87
CA ARG A 367 10.12 -17.35 -16.15
C ARG A 367 8.59 -17.36 -16.02
N HIS A 368 7.96 -16.19 -15.96
CA HIS A 368 7.27 -15.55 -17.09
C HIS A 368 6.72 -14.20 -16.59
N MET A 369 7.52 -13.16 -16.74
CA MET A 369 7.03 -11.79 -16.73
C MET A 369 5.88 -11.70 -17.76
N PRO A 370 4.63 -11.31 -17.41
CA PRO A 370 3.72 -10.78 -18.43
C PRO A 370 4.51 -9.76 -19.23
N SER A 371 4.35 -9.73 -20.56
CA SER A 371 5.06 -8.74 -21.37
C SER A 371 4.92 -7.37 -20.68
N PRO A 372 5.99 -6.57 -20.55
CA PRO A 372 5.92 -5.28 -19.85
C PRO A 372 4.71 -4.44 -20.25
N ALA A 373 4.28 -4.57 -21.52
CA ALA A 373 3.07 -3.96 -22.06
C ALA A 373 1.76 -4.42 -21.39
N LYS A 374 1.57 -5.72 -21.10
CA LYS A 374 0.34 -6.25 -20.48
C LYS A 374 0.23 -5.83 -19.00
N ARG A 375 1.34 -5.86 -18.26
CA ARG A 375 1.36 -5.33 -16.88
C ARG A 375 1.15 -3.82 -16.81
N GLN A 376 1.74 -3.07 -17.74
CA GLN A 376 1.51 -1.64 -17.82
C GLN A 376 0.05 -1.30 -18.15
N SER A 377 -0.61 -2.05 -19.05
CA SER A 377 -2.02 -1.84 -19.34
C SER A 377 -2.94 -2.15 -18.17
N ASP A 378 -2.65 -3.20 -17.39
CA ASP A 378 -3.45 -3.56 -16.21
C ASP A 378 -3.28 -2.51 -15.09
N VAL A 379 -2.05 -2.07 -14.83
CA VAL A 379 -1.77 -0.97 -13.88
C VAL A 379 -2.40 0.35 -14.34
N GLN A 380 -2.39 0.63 -15.64
CA GLN A 380 -3.04 1.81 -16.24
C GLN A 380 -4.55 1.79 -16.02
N ALA A 381 -5.20 0.63 -16.20
CA ALA A 381 -6.62 0.47 -15.95
C ALA A 381 -6.97 0.72 -14.47
N LEU A 382 -6.21 0.14 -13.53
CA LEU A 382 -6.39 0.40 -12.09
C LEU A 382 -6.17 1.88 -11.74
N ALA A 383 -5.09 2.47 -12.23
CA ALA A 383 -4.76 3.86 -11.97
C ALA A 383 -5.85 4.81 -12.46
N SER A 384 -6.48 4.51 -13.60
CA SER A 384 -7.56 5.31 -14.17
C SER A 384 -8.86 5.30 -13.34
N LEU A 385 -9.01 4.36 -12.40
CA LEU A 385 -10.13 4.35 -11.44
C LEU A 385 -9.92 5.30 -10.25
N ILE A 386 -8.66 5.64 -9.95
CA ILE A 386 -8.27 6.38 -8.74
C ILE A 386 -7.80 7.80 -9.06
N PHE A 387 -7.18 7.97 -10.21
CA PHE A 387 -6.56 9.21 -10.67
C PHE A 387 -7.24 9.74 -11.92
N SER A 388 -7.06 11.02 -12.19
CA SER A 388 -7.56 11.66 -13.41
C SER A 388 -6.43 12.47 -14.03
N PRO A 389 -6.30 12.48 -15.36
CA PRO A 389 -5.27 13.26 -16.02
C PRO A 389 -5.55 14.76 -15.90
N LEU A 390 -4.49 15.56 -15.94
CA LEU A 390 -4.60 17.00 -16.10
C LEU A 390 -5.09 17.37 -17.51
N GLU A 391 -5.94 18.39 -17.54
CA GLU A 391 -6.40 19.03 -18.75
C GLU A 391 -5.91 20.48 -18.77
N LEU A 392 -5.42 20.91 -19.93
CA LEU A 392 -5.00 22.30 -20.11
C LEU A 392 -6.26 23.18 -20.24
N PRO A 393 -6.40 24.24 -19.42
CA PRO A 393 -7.55 25.12 -19.51
C PRO A 393 -7.48 25.94 -20.80
N VAL A 394 -8.42 25.70 -21.71
CA VAL A 394 -8.59 26.49 -22.93
C VAL A 394 -9.80 27.40 -22.76
N SER A 395 -9.57 28.71 -22.61
CA SER A 395 -10.63 29.71 -22.65
C SER A 395 -10.63 30.41 -23.99
N GLN A 396 -11.79 30.51 -24.64
CA GLN A 396 -11.98 31.33 -25.84
C GLN A 396 -12.41 32.77 -25.50
N ASP A 397 -12.85 33.03 -24.27
CA ASP A 397 -13.29 34.35 -23.80
C ASP A 397 -12.12 35.35 -23.78
N ALA A 398 -12.26 36.41 -24.58
CA ALA A 398 -11.28 37.49 -24.68
C ALA A 398 -11.11 38.27 -23.37
N GLY A 399 -12.18 38.42 -22.59
CA GLY A 399 -12.15 39.06 -21.27
C GLY A 399 -11.31 38.24 -20.29
N LYS A 400 -11.58 36.93 -20.18
CA LYS A 400 -10.75 36.00 -19.38
C LYS A 400 -9.29 35.99 -19.84
N LYS A 401 -9.01 36.00 -21.15
CA LYS A 401 -7.63 36.11 -21.66
C LYS A 401 -6.93 37.40 -21.19
N SER A 402 -7.65 38.52 -21.13
CA SER A 402 -7.11 39.80 -20.64
C SER A 402 -6.89 39.78 -19.13
N ARG A 403 -7.82 39.24 -18.34
CA ARG A 403 -7.67 39.06 -16.89
C ARG A 403 -6.53 38.12 -16.53
N ILE A 404 -6.31 37.04 -17.27
CA ILE A 404 -5.15 36.15 -17.07
C ILE A 404 -3.83 36.92 -17.27
N ARG A 405 -3.73 37.75 -18.32
CA ARG A 405 -2.51 38.57 -18.56
C ARG A 405 -2.31 39.62 -17.47
N LEU A 406 -3.39 40.23 -17.01
CA LEU A 406 -3.36 41.16 -15.88
C LEU A 406 -2.92 40.44 -14.59
N GLY A 407 -3.49 39.27 -14.30
CA GLY A 407 -3.12 38.43 -13.18
C GLY A 407 -1.65 38.02 -13.19
N GLN A 408 -1.11 37.66 -14.36
CA GLN A 408 0.31 37.37 -14.53
C GLN A 408 1.18 38.57 -14.14
N ARG A 409 0.81 39.80 -14.55
CA ARG A 409 1.54 41.01 -14.15
C ARG A 409 1.47 41.24 -12.65
N LEU A 410 0.27 41.18 -12.07
CA LEU A 410 0.03 41.35 -10.64
C LEU A 410 0.81 40.34 -9.81
N PHE A 411 0.88 39.08 -10.24
CA PHE A 411 1.58 38.00 -9.54
C PHE A 411 3.09 38.30 -9.34
N HIS A 412 3.69 39.07 -10.24
CA HIS A 412 5.10 39.48 -10.19
C HIS A 412 5.30 40.91 -9.67
N ASP A 413 4.25 41.63 -9.30
CA ASP A 413 4.34 43.03 -8.89
C ASP A 413 4.54 43.16 -7.37
N PRO A 414 5.69 43.64 -6.90
CA PRO A 414 5.94 43.77 -5.47
C PRO A 414 5.13 44.89 -4.81
N ARG A 415 4.55 45.81 -5.61
CA ARG A 415 3.66 46.89 -5.13
C ARG A 415 2.31 46.39 -4.62
N LEU A 416 2.06 45.10 -4.68
CA LEU A 416 0.93 44.50 -3.99
C LEU A 416 1.20 44.30 -2.50
N SER A 417 2.44 44.44 -2.02
CA SER A 417 2.79 44.34 -0.59
C SER A 417 2.96 45.72 0.02
N ALA A 418 2.67 45.85 1.31
CA ALA A 418 2.82 47.11 2.04
C ALA A 418 4.26 47.66 2.06
N SER A 419 5.27 46.82 1.85
CA SER A 419 6.68 47.22 1.76
C SER A 419 7.14 47.53 0.33
N ASN A 420 6.32 47.25 -0.68
CA ASN A 420 6.71 47.28 -2.09
C ASN A 420 7.92 46.38 -2.43
N GLN A 421 8.18 45.34 -1.63
CA GLN A 421 9.32 44.43 -1.77
C GLN A 421 8.92 42.98 -2.04
N VAL A 422 7.67 42.60 -1.78
CA VAL A 422 7.19 41.21 -1.86
C VAL A 422 6.07 41.09 -2.88
N SER A 423 6.20 40.14 -3.80
CA SER A 423 5.15 39.74 -4.74
C SER A 423 4.74 38.29 -4.48
N CYS A 424 3.68 37.81 -5.13
CA CYS A 424 3.36 36.39 -5.09
C CYS A 424 4.55 35.54 -5.57
N ALA A 425 5.23 35.98 -6.62
CA ALA A 425 6.40 35.33 -7.19
C ALA A 425 7.65 35.31 -6.28
N THR A 426 7.70 36.15 -5.24
CA THR A 426 8.78 36.13 -4.25
C THR A 426 8.83 34.80 -3.51
N CYS A 427 7.66 34.26 -3.15
CA CYS A 427 7.53 32.95 -2.50
C CYS A 427 7.18 31.85 -3.50
N HIS A 428 6.43 32.16 -4.55
CA HIS A 428 5.93 31.20 -5.53
C HIS A 428 6.58 31.39 -6.90
N ASP A 429 7.88 31.13 -7.00
CA ASP A 429 8.63 31.36 -8.24
C ASP A 429 8.24 30.36 -9.35
N VAL A 430 7.40 30.85 -10.27
CA VAL A 430 6.92 30.13 -11.45
C VAL A 430 7.94 30.04 -12.59
N THR A 431 9.03 30.82 -12.53
CA THR A 431 10.00 30.97 -13.64
C THR A 431 11.05 29.87 -13.66
N GLY A 432 11.43 29.35 -12.49
CA GLY A 432 12.49 28.33 -12.40
C GLY A 432 12.39 27.36 -11.22
N ARG A 433 11.58 27.67 -10.19
CA ARG A 433 11.49 26.88 -8.95
C ARG A 433 10.13 26.23 -8.72
N TYR A 434 9.43 25.89 -9.80
CA TYR A 434 8.19 25.09 -9.71
C TYR A 434 7.17 25.67 -8.72
N GLY A 435 7.05 27.01 -8.65
CA GLY A 435 6.05 27.70 -7.85
C GLY A 435 6.32 27.71 -6.35
N VAL A 436 7.57 27.49 -5.93
CA VAL A 436 8.01 27.57 -4.52
C VAL A 436 9.31 28.38 -4.39
N ASP A 437 9.72 28.68 -3.16
CA ASP A 437 10.95 29.42 -2.84
C ASP A 437 12.11 28.50 -2.43
N ASN A 438 11.84 27.20 -2.29
CA ASN A 438 12.74 26.17 -1.75
C ASN A 438 13.33 26.52 -0.36
N LYS A 439 12.60 27.29 0.45
CA LYS A 439 12.96 27.60 1.84
C LYS A 439 12.15 26.74 2.81
N THR A 440 12.71 26.48 3.99
CA THR A 440 11.98 25.80 5.08
C THR A 440 10.71 26.57 5.46
N LEU A 441 10.83 27.88 5.63
CA LEU A 441 9.73 28.82 5.85
C LEU A 441 9.94 30.07 4.98
N PRO A 442 8.87 30.65 4.43
CA PRO A 442 8.97 31.85 3.60
C PRO A 442 9.33 33.07 4.44
N VAL A 443 9.93 34.04 3.77
CA VAL A 443 10.21 35.38 4.30
C VAL A 443 9.31 36.34 3.55
N GLY A 444 8.35 36.94 4.24
CA GLY A 444 7.41 37.88 3.67
C GLY A 444 7.75 39.33 4.00
N ASN A 445 6.72 40.15 4.10
CA ASN A 445 6.80 41.60 4.27
C ASN A 445 7.69 41.98 5.47
N ASN A 446 8.61 42.93 5.26
CA ASN A 446 9.55 43.42 6.29
C ASN A 446 10.39 42.31 6.98
N GLY A 447 10.62 41.18 6.30
CA GLY A 447 11.43 40.09 6.85
C GLY A 447 10.66 39.15 7.79
N GLU A 448 9.34 39.28 7.90
CA GLU A 448 8.52 38.38 8.71
C GLU A 448 8.62 36.93 8.23
N ILE A 449 8.74 36.00 9.18
CA ILE A 449 8.84 34.56 8.87
C ILE A 449 7.45 33.94 8.90
N GLY A 450 7.13 33.19 7.85
CA GLY A 450 5.88 32.44 7.73
C GLY A 450 5.79 31.24 8.68
N VAL A 451 4.59 30.68 8.82
CA VAL A 451 4.30 29.57 9.76
C VAL A 451 4.42 28.19 9.11
N PHE A 452 4.21 28.15 7.79
CA PHE A 452 4.22 26.93 6.99
C PHE A 452 5.20 27.09 5.81
N ASN A 453 5.73 25.96 5.34
CA ASN A 453 6.47 25.90 4.09
C ASN A 453 5.58 26.36 2.92
N THR A 454 6.19 26.90 1.87
CA THR A 454 5.49 27.45 0.71
C THR A 454 5.03 26.32 -0.23
N PRO A 455 3.71 26.04 -0.36
CA PRO A 455 3.25 25.03 -1.31
C PRO A 455 3.35 25.55 -2.74
N THR A 456 3.44 24.66 -3.73
CA THR A 456 3.45 25.07 -5.14
C THR A 456 2.11 25.67 -5.57
N VAL A 457 2.16 26.72 -6.39
CA VAL A 457 0.99 27.28 -7.09
C VAL A 457 0.60 26.48 -8.34
N PHE A 458 1.50 25.64 -8.87
CA PHE A 458 1.17 24.82 -10.03
C PHE A 458 0.10 23.78 -9.66
N ASN A 459 -0.94 23.68 -10.47
CA ASN A 459 -2.11 22.80 -10.30
C ASN A 459 -2.97 23.10 -9.05
N ALA A 460 -2.68 24.17 -8.29
CA ALA A 460 -3.39 24.50 -7.06
C ALA A 460 -4.90 24.72 -7.30
N ALA A 461 -5.26 25.23 -8.48
CA ALA A 461 -6.64 25.45 -8.92
C ALA A 461 -7.52 24.17 -8.91
N LEU A 462 -6.90 22.99 -8.94
CA LEU A 462 -7.59 21.69 -8.98
C LEU A 462 -7.75 21.06 -7.59
N SER A 463 -7.35 21.76 -6.53
CA SER A 463 -7.56 21.32 -5.14
C SER A 463 -8.89 21.87 -4.60
N ASP A 464 -9.68 21.03 -3.93
CA ASP A 464 -10.93 21.46 -3.26
C ASP A 464 -10.65 22.39 -2.06
N HIS A 465 -9.48 22.21 -1.44
CA HIS A 465 -9.00 23.03 -0.34
C HIS A 465 -7.62 23.62 -0.67
N LEU A 466 -7.41 24.86 -0.23
CA LEU A 466 -6.18 25.63 -0.36
C LEU A 466 -5.66 26.00 1.04
N MET A 467 -4.39 26.43 1.10
CA MET A 467 -3.63 26.60 2.34
C MET A 467 -3.39 25.26 3.07
N PHE A 468 -2.41 25.22 3.97
CA PHE A 468 -2.08 24.00 4.73
C PHE A 468 -3.16 23.60 5.73
N ASP A 469 -3.92 24.56 6.24
CA ASP A 469 -5.04 24.35 7.17
C ASP A 469 -6.39 24.14 6.47
N GLY A 470 -6.42 24.18 5.13
CA GLY A 470 -7.64 24.01 4.33
C GLY A 470 -8.64 25.15 4.44
N SER A 471 -8.23 26.30 4.97
CA SER A 471 -9.12 27.42 5.30
C SER A 471 -9.60 28.24 4.10
N ALA A 472 -9.01 28.04 2.91
CA ALA A 472 -9.49 28.66 1.67
C ALA A 472 -10.06 27.59 0.74
N VAL A 473 -11.19 27.92 0.10
CA VAL A 473 -11.93 27.01 -0.81
C VAL A 473 -11.94 27.51 -2.26
N SER A 474 -11.23 28.60 -2.54
CA SER A 474 -11.05 29.14 -3.89
C SER A 474 -9.78 30.00 -3.98
N LEU A 475 -9.16 30.06 -5.15
CA LEU A 475 -7.96 30.88 -5.38
C LEU A 475 -8.23 32.38 -5.13
N LYS A 476 -9.44 32.87 -5.45
CA LYS A 476 -9.85 34.25 -5.16
C LYS A 476 -9.85 34.52 -3.65
N SER A 477 -10.46 33.63 -2.86
CA SER A 477 -10.50 33.78 -1.39
C SER A 477 -9.12 33.65 -0.75
N GLN A 478 -8.27 32.76 -1.28
CA GLN A 478 -6.89 32.60 -0.84
C GLN A 478 -6.07 33.86 -1.15
N ALA A 479 -6.13 34.39 -2.37
CA ALA A 479 -5.41 35.61 -2.76
C ALA A 479 -5.73 36.80 -1.86
N LYS A 480 -7.03 37.04 -1.58
CA LYS A 480 -7.44 38.11 -0.66
C LYS A 480 -6.82 37.97 0.72
N ARG A 481 -6.76 36.76 1.26
CA ARG A 481 -6.20 36.50 2.59
C ARG A 481 -4.69 36.73 2.65
N VAL A 482 -3.97 36.32 1.61
CA VAL A 482 -2.51 36.53 1.48
C VAL A 482 -2.18 38.02 1.41
N LEU A 483 -2.95 38.77 0.61
CA LEU A 483 -2.75 40.21 0.40
C LEU A 483 -2.81 41.03 1.70
N VAL A 484 -3.64 40.64 2.67
CA VAL A 484 -3.79 41.34 3.96
C VAL A 484 -3.09 40.64 5.13
N ASN A 485 -2.40 39.51 4.89
CA ASN A 485 -1.71 38.80 5.97
C ASN A 485 -0.42 39.54 6.34
N PHE A 486 -0.31 39.94 7.61
CA PHE A 486 0.81 40.74 8.12
C PHE A 486 2.20 40.10 7.92
N ARG A 487 2.29 38.76 7.93
CA ARG A 487 3.54 38.02 7.72
C ARG A 487 3.90 37.84 6.25
N GLU A 488 2.95 38.04 5.35
CA GLU A 488 3.09 37.72 3.94
C GLU A 488 3.20 39.01 3.12
N MET A 489 2.09 39.70 2.84
CA MET A 489 2.08 40.93 2.03
C MET A 489 1.82 42.20 2.85
N GLY A 490 1.28 42.11 4.05
CA GLY A 490 1.36 43.19 5.04
C GLY A 490 0.35 44.34 4.91
N ASN A 491 -0.59 44.32 3.97
CA ASN A 491 -1.53 45.42 3.78
C ASN A 491 -2.57 45.50 4.90
N SER A 492 -3.00 46.72 5.23
CA SER A 492 -4.03 46.98 6.25
C SER A 492 -5.40 46.43 5.85
N ASP A 493 -5.76 46.60 4.58
CA ASP A 493 -7.01 46.18 3.96
C ASP A 493 -6.83 46.12 2.43
N GLY A 494 -7.87 45.66 1.73
CA GLY A 494 -7.85 45.53 0.28
C GLY A 494 -7.98 46.86 -0.48
N ASP A 495 -8.61 47.87 0.11
CA ASP A 495 -8.87 49.14 -0.54
C ASP A 495 -7.60 49.99 -0.63
N ALA A 496 -6.71 49.88 0.36
CA ALA A 496 -5.37 50.47 0.35
C ALA A 496 -4.56 50.00 -0.87
N ILE A 497 -4.62 48.70 -1.20
CA ILE A 497 -3.92 48.11 -2.36
C ILE A 497 -4.48 48.69 -3.65
N ALA A 498 -5.81 48.73 -3.77
CA ALA A 498 -6.46 49.30 -4.94
C ALA A 498 -6.12 50.79 -5.10
N ALA A 499 -6.10 51.56 -4.01
CA ALA A 499 -5.73 52.98 -4.02
C ALA A 499 -4.28 53.21 -4.50
N GLU A 500 -3.34 52.37 -4.09
CA GLU A 500 -1.95 52.42 -4.56
C GLU A 500 -1.85 52.12 -6.06
N LEU A 501 -2.49 51.05 -6.53
CA LEU A 501 -2.45 50.70 -7.95
C LEU A 501 -3.16 51.73 -8.85
N ARG A 502 -4.19 52.43 -8.36
CA ARG A 502 -4.85 53.53 -9.10
C ARG A 502 -3.91 54.70 -9.40
N GLN A 503 -2.82 54.86 -8.65
CA GLN A 503 -1.80 55.88 -8.94
C GLN A 503 -0.95 55.54 -10.17
N ILE A 504 -1.11 54.33 -10.74
CA ILE A 504 -0.36 53.86 -11.90
C ILE A 504 -1.32 53.81 -13.10
N ALA A 505 -1.24 54.80 -13.99
CA ALA A 505 -2.14 54.93 -15.15
C ALA A 505 -2.28 53.64 -15.97
N GLY A 506 -1.18 52.91 -16.19
CA GLY A 506 -1.24 51.65 -16.94
C GLY A 506 -2.04 50.53 -16.26
N TYR A 507 -2.24 50.55 -14.93
CA TYR A 507 -3.14 49.60 -14.28
C TYR A 507 -4.61 49.97 -14.52
N LEU A 508 -4.98 51.25 -14.50
CA LEU A 508 -6.35 51.68 -14.83
C LEU A 508 -6.79 51.17 -16.20
N GLU A 509 -5.94 51.34 -17.21
CA GLU A 509 -6.19 50.85 -18.58
C GLU A 509 -6.33 49.33 -18.65
N LEU A 510 -5.43 48.59 -17.98
CA LEU A 510 -5.47 47.13 -18.00
C LEU A 510 -6.70 46.58 -17.27
N PHE A 511 -7.11 47.18 -16.16
CA PHE A 511 -8.32 46.78 -15.44
C PHE A 511 -9.58 47.09 -16.26
N ALA A 512 -9.70 48.27 -16.86
CA ALA A 512 -10.81 48.63 -17.74
C ALA A 512 -10.91 47.68 -18.96
N LYS A 513 -9.77 47.25 -19.50
CA LYS A 513 -9.74 46.27 -20.61
C LYS A 513 -10.11 44.84 -20.17
N ALA A 514 -9.82 44.47 -18.93
CA ALA A 514 -9.99 43.11 -18.43
C ALA A 514 -11.38 42.85 -17.83
N PHE A 515 -12.02 43.89 -17.30
CA PHE A 515 -13.35 43.87 -16.71
C PHE A 515 -14.21 44.87 -17.50
N SER A 516 -15.17 44.35 -18.28
CA SER A 516 -15.94 45.07 -19.30
C SER A 516 -16.67 46.33 -18.82
N GLU A 517 -16.93 47.25 -19.75
CA GLU A 517 -17.62 48.54 -19.56
C GLU A 517 -19.02 48.37 -18.93
N GLY A 518 -19.23 49.00 -17.77
CA GLY A 518 -20.50 48.96 -17.02
C GLY A 518 -20.33 48.99 -15.49
N GLU A 519 -19.14 48.66 -14.98
CA GLU A 519 -18.77 48.92 -13.58
C GLU A 519 -18.31 50.38 -13.42
N GLU A 520 -18.81 51.10 -12.41
CA GLU A 520 -18.35 52.47 -12.10
C GLU A 520 -16.85 52.50 -11.75
N GLU A 521 -16.32 51.39 -11.21
CA GLU A 521 -14.92 51.23 -10.85
C GLU A 521 -14.42 49.79 -11.08
N THR A 522 -13.50 49.61 -12.02
CA THR A 522 -12.98 48.28 -12.41
C THR A 522 -11.75 47.85 -11.59
N LEU A 523 -10.97 48.80 -11.05
CA LEU A 523 -9.80 48.51 -10.22
C LEU A 523 -10.25 48.42 -8.76
N THR A 524 -10.66 47.23 -8.34
CA THR A 524 -11.12 46.92 -6.98
C THR A 524 -10.31 45.78 -6.39
N PHE A 525 -10.31 45.64 -5.06
CA PHE A 525 -9.69 44.48 -4.39
C PHE A 525 -10.24 43.14 -4.90
N ASP A 526 -11.53 43.10 -5.20
CA ASP A 526 -12.20 41.93 -5.78
C ASP A 526 -11.65 41.57 -7.15
N ASN A 527 -11.50 42.56 -8.04
CA ASN A 527 -11.01 42.34 -9.39
C ASN A 527 -9.50 42.03 -9.41
N ILE A 528 -8.71 42.57 -8.48
CA ILE A 528 -7.32 42.15 -8.25
C ILE A 528 -7.28 40.65 -7.93
N ALA A 529 -8.11 40.20 -6.98
CA ALA A 529 -8.16 38.80 -6.58
C ALA A 529 -8.68 37.88 -7.69
N VAL A 530 -9.63 38.33 -8.51
CA VAL A 530 -10.12 37.58 -9.69
C VAL A 530 -8.99 37.42 -10.73
N ALA A 531 -8.28 38.49 -11.07
CA ALA A 531 -7.19 38.43 -12.03
C ALA A 531 -6.08 37.46 -11.56
N LEU A 532 -5.66 37.56 -10.29
CA LEU A 532 -4.69 36.64 -9.68
C LEU A 532 -5.16 35.18 -9.70
N ALA A 533 -6.44 34.93 -9.41
CA ALA A 533 -7.01 33.59 -9.43
C ALA A 533 -7.04 33.01 -10.86
N GLU A 534 -7.53 33.76 -11.84
CA GLU A 534 -7.60 33.29 -13.23
C GLU A 534 -6.22 33.03 -13.83
N TYR A 535 -5.20 33.82 -13.46
CA TYR A 535 -3.82 33.49 -13.83
C TYR A 535 -3.36 32.16 -13.24
N GLN A 536 -3.58 31.95 -11.94
CA GLN A 536 -3.21 30.70 -11.26
C GLN A 536 -3.97 29.48 -11.79
N GLU A 537 -5.21 29.64 -12.26
CA GLU A 537 -5.96 28.59 -12.97
C GLU A 537 -5.23 28.09 -14.22
N THR A 538 -4.40 28.93 -14.86
CA THR A 538 -3.63 28.53 -16.04
C THR A 538 -2.32 27.82 -15.74
N LEU A 539 -1.90 27.79 -14.46
CA LEU A 539 -0.65 27.16 -14.03
C LEU A 539 -0.80 25.64 -13.91
N ILE A 540 -1.22 24.99 -14.99
CA ILE A 540 -1.38 23.53 -15.06
C ILE A 540 -0.16 22.90 -15.72
N THR A 541 0.37 21.84 -15.12
CA THR A 541 1.60 21.16 -15.58
C THR A 541 1.33 19.68 -15.85
N PRO A 542 0.77 19.32 -17.03
CA PRO A 542 0.66 17.92 -17.42
C PRO A 542 2.04 17.24 -17.45
N SER A 543 2.09 15.98 -17.04
CA SER A 543 3.28 15.18 -16.84
C SER A 543 3.22 13.86 -17.63
N PRO A 544 4.30 13.06 -17.65
CA PRO A 544 4.26 11.71 -18.21
C PRO A 544 3.11 10.85 -17.65
N PHE A 545 2.81 10.97 -16.36
CA PHE A 545 1.66 10.28 -15.75
C PHE A 545 0.31 10.63 -16.39
N ASP A 546 0.11 11.87 -16.87
CA ASP A 546 -1.14 12.24 -17.55
C ASP A 546 -1.27 11.60 -18.92
N ARG A 547 -0.15 11.39 -19.63
CA ARG A 547 -0.15 10.61 -20.88
C ARG A 547 -0.42 9.13 -20.60
N PHE A 548 0.18 8.61 -19.53
CA PHE A 548 -0.09 7.26 -19.06
C PHE A 548 -1.57 7.05 -18.76
N LEU A 549 -2.23 7.92 -18.01
CA LEU A 549 -3.68 7.83 -17.76
C LEU A 549 -4.54 7.97 -19.04
N LYS A 550 -4.00 8.57 -20.10
CA LYS A 550 -4.69 8.72 -21.41
C LYS A 550 -4.45 7.55 -22.38
N GLY A 551 -3.78 6.48 -21.95
CA GLY A 551 -3.56 5.28 -22.76
C GLY A 551 -2.13 5.10 -23.28
N ASP A 552 -1.24 6.08 -23.11
CA ASP A 552 0.18 5.91 -23.49
C ASP A 552 0.93 5.13 -22.41
N SER A 553 0.87 3.80 -22.46
CA SER A 553 1.52 2.91 -21.50
C SER A 553 3.04 3.10 -21.44
N SER A 554 3.64 3.61 -22.52
CA SER A 554 5.09 3.88 -22.60
C SER A 554 5.52 5.17 -21.89
N ALA A 555 4.55 6.00 -21.48
CA ALA A 555 4.85 7.25 -20.77
C ALA A 555 5.45 7.03 -19.37
N LEU A 556 5.28 5.84 -18.78
CA LEU A 556 5.98 5.42 -17.57
C LEU A 556 7.02 4.34 -17.88
N SER A 557 8.18 4.45 -17.23
CA SER A 557 9.14 3.34 -17.19
C SER A 557 8.57 2.16 -16.40
N ALA A 558 9.15 0.97 -16.56
CA ALA A 558 8.77 -0.19 -15.76
C ALA A 558 8.93 0.07 -14.24
N GLU A 559 9.99 0.76 -13.84
CA GLU A 559 10.26 1.15 -12.44
C GLU A 559 9.22 2.15 -11.91
N ALA A 560 8.84 3.16 -12.70
CA ALA A 560 7.78 4.08 -12.33
C ALA A 560 6.40 3.42 -12.30
N THR A 561 6.18 2.40 -13.14
CA THR A 561 4.95 1.59 -13.12
C THR A 561 4.87 0.73 -11.86
N ALA A 562 5.98 0.09 -11.46
CA ALA A 562 6.08 -0.63 -10.19
C ALA A 562 5.86 0.32 -8.99
N GLY A 563 6.45 1.51 -9.04
CA GLY A 563 6.21 2.55 -8.03
C GLY A 563 4.76 3.00 -7.94
N LEU A 564 4.06 3.13 -9.06
CA LEU A 564 2.63 3.45 -9.09
C LEU A 564 1.78 2.34 -8.45
N LEU A 565 2.08 1.07 -8.77
CA LEU A 565 1.41 -0.07 -8.16
C LEU A 565 1.64 -0.10 -6.63
N LEU A 566 2.90 0.02 -6.21
CA LEU A 566 3.28 0.11 -4.81
C LEU A 566 2.59 1.28 -4.09
N PHE A 567 2.47 2.43 -4.73
CA PHE A 567 1.75 3.59 -4.19
C PHE A 567 0.24 3.30 -3.95
N MET A 568 -0.38 2.51 -4.83
CA MET A 568 -1.78 2.10 -4.69
C MET A 568 -1.95 1.01 -3.62
N GLU A 569 -1.10 -0.02 -3.62
CA GLU A 569 -1.16 -1.17 -2.71
C GLU A 569 -0.84 -0.79 -1.26
N GLN A 570 0.13 0.10 -1.05
CA GLN A 570 0.46 0.63 0.28
C GLN A 570 -0.60 1.61 0.82
N GLY A 571 -1.68 1.83 0.07
CA GLY A 571 -2.81 2.66 0.49
C GLY A 571 -2.54 4.17 0.45
N CYS A 572 -1.41 4.62 -0.11
CA CYS A 572 -1.12 6.06 -0.25
C CYS A 572 -2.20 6.77 -1.08
N ALA A 573 -2.72 6.08 -2.10
CA ALA A 573 -3.80 6.55 -2.95
C ALA A 573 -5.13 6.78 -2.20
N GLY A 574 -5.32 6.20 -1.01
CA GLY A 574 -6.49 6.47 -0.16
C GLY A 574 -6.59 7.93 0.29
N CYS A 575 -5.44 8.59 0.49
CA CYS A 575 -5.36 10.02 0.81
C CYS A 575 -4.98 10.88 -0.40
N HIS A 576 -4.13 10.35 -1.28
CA HIS A 576 -3.54 11.05 -2.40
C HIS A 576 -4.13 10.59 -3.73
N SER A 577 -5.41 10.87 -3.97
CA SER A 577 -6.15 10.48 -5.18
C SER A 577 -6.57 11.67 -6.04
N GLY A 578 -7.23 11.38 -7.18
CA GLY A 578 -7.78 12.39 -8.08
C GLY A 578 -6.74 13.11 -8.91
N ALA A 579 -7.14 14.25 -9.49
CA ALA A 579 -6.36 14.94 -10.51
C ALA A 579 -4.97 15.39 -10.02
N VAL A 580 -4.81 15.80 -8.75
CA VAL A 580 -3.54 16.30 -8.20
C VAL A 580 -2.90 15.39 -7.16
N LEU A 581 -3.44 14.17 -7.01
CA LEU A 581 -2.96 13.17 -6.04
C LEU A 581 -2.91 13.76 -4.62
N GLY A 582 -4.03 14.33 -4.17
CA GLY A 582 -4.16 15.08 -2.93
C GLY A 582 -5.07 16.29 -3.07
N GLY A 583 -5.00 17.24 -2.14
CA GLY A 583 -5.71 18.53 -2.19
C GLY A 583 -7.21 18.51 -1.89
N ARG A 584 -7.83 17.31 -1.83
CA ARG A 584 -9.28 17.11 -1.59
C ARG A 584 -9.62 16.82 -0.14
N LEU A 585 -8.75 16.10 0.57
CA LEU A 585 -9.04 15.66 1.93
C LEU A 585 -8.45 16.61 2.97
N LEU A 586 -9.25 16.90 3.99
CA LEU A 586 -8.80 17.51 5.24
C LEU A 586 -8.61 16.40 6.28
N SER A 587 -7.38 16.16 6.69
CA SER A 587 -7.12 15.15 7.72
C SER A 587 -7.26 15.77 9.11
N THR A 588 -8.20 15.24 9.91
CA THR A 588 -8.25 15.42 11.38
C THR A 588 -7.25 14.50 12.09
N LYS A 589 -6.91 13.38 11.46
CA LYS A 589 -5.93 12.40 11.90
C LYS A 589 -4.57 12.76 11.30
N ASN A 590 -4.02 13.85 11.78
CA ASN A 590 -2.58 14.00 11.71
C ASN A 590 -2.01 13.20 12.89
N PRO A 591 -1.28 12.09 12.71
CA PRO A 591 -0.50 11.52 13.82
C PRO A 591 0.52 12.54 14.37
N MET A 592 0.82 13.62 13.65
CA MET A 592 1.58 14.77 14.17
C MET A 592 0.83 15.61 15.23
N LEU A 593 -0.46 15.42 15.47
CA LEU A 593 -1.16 16.04 16.62
C LEU A 593 -0.86 15.33 17.95
N ARG A 594 -0.26 14.12 17.93
CA ARG A 594 0.14 13.40 19.14
C ARG A 594 1.59 13.65 19.58
N LEU A 595 2.39 14.39 18.80
CA LEU A 595 3.67 14.95 19.25
C LEU A 595 3.49 16.34 19.91
N ARG A 596 2.57 16.45 20.88
CA ARG A 596 2.32 17.68 21.65
C ARG A 596 3.13 17.70 22.95
N ARG A 597 4.31 18.33 22.88
CA ARG A 597 4.76 19.24 23.94
C ARG A 597 5.06 20.66 23.46
N ASN A 598 5.31 20.89 22.17
CA ASN A 598 5.72 22.23 21.69
C ASN A 598 4.75 22.92 20.70
N LEU A 599 3.67 22.28 20.26
CA LEU A 599 2.69 22.89 19.34
C LEU A 599 1.41 23.45 20.02
N ALA A 600 1.29 23.27 21.34
CA ALA A 600 0.05 23.59 22.06
C ALA A 600 -0.22 25.09 22.27
N ASN A 601 0.66 26.00 21.82
CA ASN A 601 0.50 27.41 22.15
C ASN A 601 -0.20 28.26 21.08
N ASN A 602 -0.37 27.82 19.81
CA ASN A 602 -0.96 28.73 18.79
C ASN A 602 -2.03 28.14 17.84
N LEU A 603 -2.31 26.84 17.84
CA LEU A 603 -3.42 26.29 17.04
C LEU A 603 -4.16 25.24 17.87
N GLY A 604 -5.44 25.50 18.16
CA GLY A 604 -6.30 24.73 19.06
C GLY A 604 -6.38 23.22 18.75
N ARG A 605 -6.98 22.47 19.67
CA ARG A 605 -7.07 20.99 19.72
C ARG A 605 -7.79 20.31 18.53
N THR A 606 -8.09 21.03 17.44
CA THR A 606 -8.92 20.59 16.30
C THR A 606 -8.32 20.90 14.92
N ALA A 607 -7.05 21.33 14.84
CA ALA A 607 -6.44 21.75 13.57
C ALA A 607 -6.39 20.64 12.51
N ARG A 608 -7.20 20.79 11.46
CA ARG A 608 -7.16 19.94 10.26
C ARG A 608 -6.01 20.38 9.38
N VAL A 609 -5.27 19.42 8.81
CA VAL A 609 -4.24 19.71 7.81
C VAL A 609 -4.68 19.12 6.49
N ARG A 610 -4.61 19.94 5.44
CA ARG A 610 -4.90 19.51 4.08
C ARG A 610 -3.87 18.48 3.64
N VAL A 611 -4.32 17.36 3.05
CA VAL A 611 -3.42 16.43 2.35
C VAL A 611 -2.83 17.16 1.14
N PRO A 612 -1.50 17.39 1.07
CA PRO A 612 -0.92 18.16 -0.01
C PRO A 612 -1.02 17.38 -1.33
N GLN A 613 -1.10 18.11 -2.45
CA GLN A 613 -0.93 17.53 -3.77
C GLN A 613 0.50 17.00 -3.95
N LEU A 614 0.66 15.96 -4.78
CA LEU A 614 1.98 15.37 -5.07
C LEU A 614 2.52 15.71 -6.46
N ARG A 615 1.77 16.48 -7.27
CA ARG A 615 2.29 16.96 -8.55
C ARG A 615 3.48 17.89 -8.36
N ASN A 616 4.51 17.66 -9.16
CA ASN A 616 5.81 18.34 -9.06
C ASN A 616 6.56 18.14 -7.73
N VAL A 617 6.17 17.17 -6.90
CA VAL A 617 6.73 17.01 -5.54
C VAL A 617 8.25 16.91 -5.54
N THR A 618 8.85 16.25 -6.53
CA THR A 618 10.32 16.11 -6.70
C THR A 618 11.07 17.43 -6.91
N ARG A 619 10.36 18.56 -7.06
CA ARG A 619 10.91 19.90 -7.27
C ARG A 619 10.52 20.89 -6.17
N THR A 620 9.73 20.47 -5.18
CA THR A 620 9.14 21.36 -4.16
C THR A 620 9.69 21.11 -2.76
N GLN A 621 10.95 20.67 -2.65
CA GLN A 621 11.64 20.59 -1.38
C GLN A 621 11.80 21.97 -0.71
N PRO A 622 11.95 22.06 0.62
CA PRO A 622 11.82 20.97 1.59
C PRO A 622 10.36 20.58 1.83
N TYR A 623 10.15 19.37 2.34
CA TYR A 623 8.85 18.70 2.40
C TYR A 623 8.18 18.83 3.77
N LEU A 624 6.88 18.51 3.78
CA LEU A 624 5.97 18.62 4.93
C LEU A 624 5.63 20.07 5.28
N HIS A 625 4.60 20.25 6.12
CA HIS A 625 4.00 21.55 6.43
C HIS A 625 4.97 22.64 6.95
N ARG A 626 6.14 22.26 7.47
CA ARG A 626 7.16 23.19 7.97
C ARG A 626 8.54 22.96 7.34
N GLY A 627 8.61 22.25 6.21
CA GLY A 627 9.88 21.97 5.56
C GLY A 627 10.81 21.11 6.42
N SER A 628 10.26 20.22 7.25
CA SER A 628 11.02 19.45 8.24
C SER A 628 11.77 18.25 7.65
N ALA A 629 11.50 17.91 6.39
CA ALA A 629 12.24 16.89 5.65
C ALA A 629 12.92 17.56 4.46
N GLU A 630 14.26 17.49 4.39
CA GLU A 630 15.02 18.13 3.31
C GLU A 630 14.97 17.34 2.00
N THR A 631 14.88 16.01 2.10
CA THR A 631 14.85 15.11 0.94
C THR A 631 13.51 14.39 0.81
N ILE A 632 13.21 13.92 -0.41
CA ILE A 632 11.95 13.25 -0.69
C ILE A 632 11.90 11.88 0.01
N GLU A 633 13.04 11.21 0.11
CA GLU A 633 13.24 9.97 0.87
C GLU A 633 12.88 10.18 2.33
N ALA A 634 13.37 11.26 2.96
CA ALA A 634 13.05 11.58 4.35
C ALA A 634 11.56 11.85 4.53
N ALA A 635 10.92 12.51 3.57
CA ALA A 635 9.49 12.76 3.59
C ALA A 635 8.66 11.47 3.45
N ILE A 636 8.98 10.63 2.47
CA ILE A 636 8.34 9.31 2.24
C ILE A 636 8.54 8.43 3.47
N GLN A 637 9.76 8.36 3.99
CA GLN A 637 10.10 7.55 5.16
C GLN A 637 9.34 8.00 6.40
N GLN A 638 9.22 9.31 6.62
CA GLN A 638 8.45 9.86 7.73
C GLN A 638 6.95 9.55 7.58
N GLN A 639 6.39 9.65 6.37
CA GLN A 639 5.00 9.26 6.13
C GLN A 639 4.80 7.75 6.34
N HIS A 640 5.68 6.92 5.79
CA HIS A 640 5.62 5.47 5.93
C HIS A 640 5.57 5.03 7.40
N ARG A 641 6.47 5.54 8.26
CA ARG A 641 6.49 5.23 9.71
C ARG A 641 5.23 5.65 10.45
N LEU A 642 4.51 6.66 9.96
CA LEU A 642 3.29 7.17 10.60
C LEU A 642 2.05 6.32 10.28
N TYR A 643 2.09 5.50 9.21
CA TYR A 643 0.98 4.66 8.78
C TYR A 643 1.20 3.16 9.03
N THR A 644 2.43 2.73 9.39
CA THR A 644 2.76 1.33 9.62
C THR A 644 2.57 0.81 11.05
N ILE A 645 2.27 1.64 12.08
CA ILE A 645 2.31 1.17 13.48
C ILE A 645 1.18 1.67 14.41
N ASP A 646 0.62 0.71 15.17
CA ASP A 646 -0.06 0.86 16.46
C ASP A 646 0.86 1.42 17.54
N TYR A 647 0.42 2.51 18.18
CA TYR A 647 0.86 3.26 19.39
C TYR A 647 2.20 3.00 20.15
N TYR A 648 2.96 1.91 19.99
CA TYR A 648 4.14 1.59 20.82
C TYR A 648 5.52 1.48 20.13
N ALA A 649 5.65 1.59 18.80
CA ALA A 649 6.93 1.28 18.13
C ALA A 649 7.48 2.32 17.12
N TYR A 650 7.11 3.60 17.19
CA TYR A 650 7.61 4.65 16.26
C TYR A 650 9.15 4.73 16.14
N ALA A 651 9.88 4.41 17.21
CA ALA A 651 11.35 4.41 17.23
C ALA A 651 11.99 3.11 16.71
N ARG A 652 11.20 2.07 16.42
CA ARG A 652 11.65 0.74 15.96
C ARG A 652 11.02 0.32 14.62
N SER A 653 10.24 1.20 13.98
CA SER A 653 9.67 0.94 12.65
C SER A 653 10.80 0.77 11.63
N PRO A 654 10.85 -0.35 10.89
CA PRO A 654 11.84 -0.53 9.83
C PRO A 654 11.73 0.58 8.76
N SER A 655 12.86 0.93 8.17
CA SER A 655 12.91 1.85 7.04
C SER A 655 12.22 1.21 5.83
N MET A 656 11.62 2.05 4.97
CA MET A 656 11.18 1.61 3.67
C MET A 656 12.40 1.12 2.89
N GLY A 657 12.29 -0.06 2.30
CA GLY A 657 13.37 -0.66 1.53
C GLY A 657 13.87 0.19 0.38
N ASP A 658 15.17 0.14 0.07
CA ASP A 658 15.81 0.94 -0.98
C ASP A 658 15.17 0.74 -2.37
N GLU A 659 14.74 -0.49 -2.68
CA GLU A 659 14.02 -0.80 -3.93
C GLU A 659 12.65 -0.10 -3.96
N ASN A 660 11.84 -0.27 -2.92
CA ASN A 660 10.53 0.35 -2.80
C ASN A 660 10.61 1.88 -2.81
N MET A 661 11.62 2.43 -2.13
CA MET A 661 11.92 3.86 -2.13
C MET A 661 12.26 4.35 -3.55
N ARG A 662 13.13 3.64 -4.27
CA ARG A 662 13.53 4.00 -5.63
C ARG A 662 12.36 3.95 -6.60
N GLN A 663 11.54 2.90 -6.54
CA GLN A 663 10.35 2.73 -7.35
C GLN A 663 9.31 3.84 -7.07
N LEU A 664 9.00 4.13 -5.79
CA LEU A 664 8.11 5.23 -5.44
C LEU A 664 8.64 6.57 -5.94
N ILE A 665 9.94 6.83 -5.79
CA ILE A 665 10.55 8.06 -6.31
C ILE A 665 10.45 8.13 -7.83
N ALA A 666 10.68 7.03 -8.55
CA ALA A 666 10.50 6.97 -10.00
C ALA A 666 9.06 7.30 -10.41
N PHE A 667 8.06 6.81 -9.66
CA PHE A 667 6.67 7.21 -9.85
C PHE A 667 6.45 8.70 -9.57
N LEU A 668 6.93 9.23 -8.43
CA LEU A 668 6.77 10.65 -8.10
C LEU A 668 7.48 11.58 -9.09
N GLN A 669 8.60 11.14 -9.69
CA GLN A 669 9.26 11.83 -10.79
C GLN A 669 8.38 11.90 -12.04
N SER A 670 7.56 10.88 -12.30
CA SER A 670 6.59 10.89 -13.40
C SER A 670 5.45 11.91 -13.21
N LEU A 671 5.27 12.45 -12.00
CA LEU A 671 4.32 13.52 -11.68
C LEU A 671 4.89 14.92 -11.96
N GLN A 672 6.16 15.02 -12.37
CA GLN A 672 6.79 16.28 -12.72
C GLN A 672 6.33 16.73 -14.11
N GLY A 673 5.47 17.74 -14.15
CA GLY A 673 5.03 18.38 -15.38
C GLY A 673 5.94 19.53 -15.79
N ARG A 674 5.91 19.92 -17.06
CA ARG A 674 6.62 21.11 -17.54
C ARG A 674 5.69 22.33 -17.50
N PRO A 675 6.08 23.43 -16.83
CA PRO A 675 5.37 24.69 -16.93
C PRO A 675 5.33 25.21 -18.37
N SER A 676 4.25 25.90 -18.75
CA SER A 676 4.14 26.56 -20.05
C SER A 676 4.97 27.84 -20.07
N ASP A 677 5.93 27.96 -21.01
CA ASP A 677 6.81 29.13 -21.16
C ASP A 677 6.04 30.45 -21.22
N SER A 678 4.91 30.50 -21.95
CA SER A 678 4.08 31.72 -22.06
C SER A 678 3.44 32.18 -20.75
N ARG A 679 3.33 31.28 -19.76
CA ARG A 679 2.73 31.54 -18.45
C ARG A 679 3.76 31.74 -17.35
N THR A 680 5.05 31.52 -17.62
CA THR A 680 6.12 31.57 -16.62
C THR A 680 7.16 32.66 -16.91
N THR A 681 6.93 33.50 -17.92
CA THR A 681 7.73 34.71 -18.16
C THR A 681 7.35 35.83 -17.19
N VAL A 682 8.35 36.56 -16.71
CA VAL A 682 8.16 37.79 -15.91
C VAL A 682 7.79 38.95 -16.83
N PRO A 683 6.58 39.54 -16.72
CA PRO A 683 6.23 40.73 -17.47
C PRO A 683 7.02 41.94 -16.95
N PRO A 684 7.35 42.93 -17.81
CA PRO A 684 7.93 44.18 -17.33
C PRO A 684 6.94 44.88 -16.38
N LEU A 685 7.47 45.48 -15.31
CA LEU A 685 6.68 46.31 -14.40
C LEU A 685 6.06 47.47 -15.19
N ILE A 686 4.82 47.78 -14.86
CA ILE A 686 4.16 48.96 -15.39
C ILE A 686 4.75 50.17 -14.66
N HIS A 687 5.47 51.00 -15.40
CA HIS A 687 5.99 52.26 -14.88
C HIS A 687 4.85 53.27 -14.76
N ALA A 688 4.92 54.14 -13.75
CA ALA A 688 4.16 55.37 -13.77
C ALA A 688 4.57 56.15 -15.03
N ALA A 689 3.63 56.89 -15.64
CA ALA A 689 3.99 57.83 -16.69
C ALA A 689 5.15 58.70 -16.18
N ALA A 690 6.21 58.84 -16.98
CA ALA A 690 7.23 59.83 -16.70
C ALA A 690 6.52 61.18 -16.71
N ASN A 691 6.40 61.82 -15.54
CA ASN A 691 6.02 63.22 -15.46
C ASN A 691 7.09 64.09 -16.10
#